data_AF-A0A8H3YZ53-F1
#
_entry.id   AF-A0A8H3YZ53-F1
#
_cell.length_a   1.000
_cell.length_b   1.000
_cell.length_c   1.000
_cell.angle_alpha   90.00
_cell.angle_beta   90.00
_cell.angle_gamma   90.00
#
_symmetry.space_group_name_H-M   'P 1'
#
loop_
_entity.id
_entity.type
_entity.pdbx_description
1 polymer ?
#
loop_
_entity_poly.entity_id
_entity_poly.type
_entity_poly.pdbx_seq_one_letter_code
_entity_poly.pdbx_strand_id
1 'polypeptide(L)'
;MLFALPTLLAVVVLVHPADAIQPEARSAVAAPLRDLPPSFSADWGDYISFAHHLRQRADQEGVDLILVDTGDRVEGNGLYDGSDPKGRYTFDILKQQKIDLICSGNHELYKQNSSENEFYETVPSFKGNYLASNLDIYNPETGKREALAPRYKKFTTKNQGIRVLAFGFLFDFTGNANNTVVQPVGETIKEGWFQKAIRDKEVDLILVFGHVGLRMKEYETLYKAIRGQQWDTPIVLLGGHTHIRDFKEYDRKAVGLESGRYMETIGFMSVTGLSSEKKDKVLPSAASLKFARRYMDNNLFSMHYHSGLNETTFPTEEGNNASTAIHAARSKLRLNKLRGCSPVDLFVNRAPYPHKQSIFTWLEQSVLPSELGKSSRVTKEGKKALVLTNTGAMRFDIFRGPFTRDTEYLVSPFTSGFNFVPDVPLNIASKVLAMLNSEGPILSTASMLHGLESWMLAPPEQIGLQQTQSLSSVEETAFSTPSFGGQAPLRASGGKDDLLPGYTTTDDYGKDGDDTEHSPITFYRVPNCIQAPIGFELKNVDDEKEVVDLVYNEFIQPWVLLALEYLGHKVSEKDTAPFVQKTMTDVLNLKDLKAIDNFELRDFLAVRQIFIKPSGMEHERQFTGVVLKNYSPASTRPLIETPSAGGHDINDEAWKNEIKDVFCAALQKSAASSPIVTASDCARIISKHPWKDTLTTGWQPPAATGTWTQFLSGHILVKRPASTHKALPFVHSQRQEENHQKEEDQDVQNEEGLEIKLRSQQALHHRQRVTPSSKANGFRDGHASVFVKRVFSI
;
A
#
# COMPACT_ATOMS: atom_id res chain seq x y z
N MET A 1 -11.81 13.89 43.85
CA MET A 1 -11.05 13.04 44.79
C MET A 1 -10.64 11.77 44.05
N LEU A 2 -9.44 11.27 44.35
CA LEU A 2 -8.77 10.08 43.84
C LEU A 2 -9.61 9.03 43.07
N PHE A 3 -9.16 8.70 41.85
CA PHE A 3 -8.37 7.47 41.63
C PHE A 3 -7.28 7.76 40.60
N ALA A 4 -6.13 7.08 40.70
CA ALA A 4 -4.93 7.38 39.91
C ALA A 4 -4.36 6.11 39.28
N LEU A 5 -3.66 6.30 38.15
CA LEU A 5 -2.92 5.31 37.35
C LEU A 5 -3.81 4.25 36.65
N PRO A 6 -3.52 3.98 35.37
CA PRO A 6 -2.36 3.15 35.04
C PRO A 6 -1.25 3.88 34.27
N THR A 7 -0.01 3.38 34.37
CA THR A 7 1.11 3.80 33.50
C THR A 7 0.85 3.33 32.07
N LEU A 8 0.47 4.26 31.20
CA LEU A 8 0.48 4.07 29.75
C LEU A 8 1.85 4.48 29.20
N LEU A 9 2.50 3.63 28.41
CA LEU A 9 3.44 4.07 27.38
C LEU A 9 2.66 4.09 26.07
N ALA A 10 2.56 5.24 25.42
CA ALA A 10 2.04 5.31 24.07
C ALA A 10 3.22 5.18 23.09
N VAL A 11 3.07 4.33 22.09
CA VAL A 11 3.93 4.29 20.92
C VAL A 11 3.05 4.73 19.75
N VAL A 12 3.37 5.88 19.15
CA VAL A 12 2.77 6.24 17.86
C VAL A 12 3.66 5.63 16.80
N VAL A 13 3.09 4.64 16.11
CA VAL A 13 3.81 3.63 15.35
C VAL A 13 3.62 3.91 13.88
N LEU A 14 4.71 4.39 13.26
CA LEU A 14 5.03 4.23 11.84
C LEU A 14 4.07 4.87 10.85
N VAL A 15 4.66 5.70 10.00
CA VAL A 15 4.02 6.26 8.82
C VAL A 15 5.07 6.23 7.71
N HIS A 16 4.88 5.38 6.69
CA HIS A 16 5.77 5.30 5.53
C HIS A 16 5.89 6.67 4.85
N PRO A 17 7.02 7.39 4.92
CA PRO A 17 7.07 8.81 4.52
C PRO A 17 7.18 9.05 3.00
N ALA A 18 7.15 8.00 2.17
CA ALA A 18 7.20 8.14 0.71
C ALA A 18 6.06 8.99 0.13
N ASP A 19 4.86 8.91 0.73
CA ASP A 19 3.63 9.47 0.15
C ASP A 19 3.03 10.66 0.91
N ALA A 20 3.81 11.29 1.79
CA ALA A 20 3.36 12.25 2.79
C ALA A 20 2.77 13.59 2.27
N ILE A 21 2.46 13.70 0.99
CA ILE A 21 2.57 14.95 0.22
C ILE A 21 1.37 15.11 -0.76
N GLN A 22 0.14 14.86 -0.29
CA GLN A 22 -0.99 15.83 -0.22
C GLN A 22 -2.44 15.35 -0.53
N PRO A 23 -3.45 15.97 0.12
CA PRO A 23 -4.87 15.84 -0.24
C PRO A 23 -5.22 16.28 -1.65
N GLU A 24 -4.64 17.40 -2.11
CA GLU A 24 -5.20 18.17 -3.24
C GLU A 24 -4.96 17.54 -4.61
N ALA A 25 -4.04 16.58 -4.71
CA ALA A 25 -3.93 15.71 -5.88
C ALA A 25 -5.24 14.95 -6.14
N ARG A 26 -5.99 14.62 -5.08
CA ARG A 26 -7.31 13.99 -5.15
C ARG A 26 -8.44 15.01 -5.35
N SER A 27 -8.29 16.27 -4.95
CA SER A 27 -9.32 17.31 -5.20
C SER A 27 -9.41 17.71 -6.68
N ALA A 28 -8.28 17.69 -7.42
CA ALA A 28 -8.28 17.85 -8.87
C ALA A 28 -9.02 16.68 -9.58
N VAL A 29 -9.07 15.49 -8.97
CA VAL A 29 -9.82 14.34 -9.47
C VAL A 29 -11.31 14.37 -9.05
N ALA A 30 -11.64 15.07 -7.96
CA ALA A 30 -12.99 15.22 -7.41
C ALA A 30 -13.94 16.15 -8.20
N ALA A 31 -13.57 16.59 -9.40
CA ALA A 31 -14.39 17.52 -10.20
C ALA A 31 -15.82 17.01 -10.55
N PRO A 32 -16.11 15.70 -10.44
CA PRO A 32 -17.49 15.20 -10.41
C PRO A 32 -17.79 14.21 -9.26
N LEU A 33 -17.19 14.36 -8.07
CA LEU A 33 -17.59 13.65 -6.85
C LEU A 33 -17.54 14.61 -5.65
N ARG A 34 -18.71 15.11 -5.23
CA ARG A 34 -18.83 16.23 -4.28
C ARG A 34 -19.02 15.81 -2.81
N ASP A 35 -19.12 14.50 -2.55
CA ASP A 35 -19.79 13.97 -1.35
C ASP A 35 -19.03 12.83 -0.63
N LEU A 36 -17.68 12.82 -0.65
CA LEU A 36 -16.86 11.92 0.19
C LEU A 36 -15.73 12.71 0.89
N PRO A 37 -15.51 12.56 2.21
CA PRO A 37 -14.21 12.83 2.81
C PRO A 37 -13.18 11.88 2.18
N PRO A 38 -12.01 12.34 1.69
CA PRO A 38 -10.97 11.43 1.25
C PRO A 38 -10.37 10.79 2.52
N SER A 39 -10.57 9.49 2.73
CA SER A 39 -10.17 8.80 3.99
C SER A 39 -8.68 8.93 4.32
N PHE A 40 -7.84 9.24 3.32
CA PHE A 40 -6.40 9.45 3.45
C PHE A 40 -6.00 10.82 2.90
N SER A 41 -6.57 11.90 3.48
CA SER A 41 -6.39 13.28 3.00
C SER A 41 -5.28 14.06 3.68
N ALA A 42 -4.78 13.66 4.85
CA ALA A 42 -3.85 14.50 5.61
C ALA A 42 -2.42 14.48 5.01
N ASP A 43 -1.72 15.61 5.01
CA ASP A 43 -0.32 15.68 4.60
C ASP A 43 0.68 15.65 5.77
N TRP A 44 1.99 15.68 5.48
CA TRP A 44 3.03 15.61 6.50
C TRP A 44 2.93 16.74 7.54
N GLY A 45 2.43 17.91 7.15
CA GLY A 45 2.22 19.03 8.05
C GLY A 45 1.08 18.80 9.02
N ASP A 46 -0.04 18.25 8.54
CA ASP A 46 -1.14 17.79 9.40
C ASP A 46 -0.63 16.72 10.40
N TYR A 47 0.18 15.77 9.93
CA TYR A 47 0.81 14.76 10.78
C TYR A 47 1.83 15.34 11.78
N ILE A 48 2.58 16.37 11.40
CA ILE A 48 3.47 17.13 12.31
C ILE A 48 2.65 17.81 13.41
N SER A 49 1.54 18.46 13.07
CA SER A 49 0.61 19.05 14.05
C SER A 49 -0.01 17.98 14.96
N PHE A 50 -0.48 16.86 14.40
CA PHE A 50 -1.02 15.74 15.19
C PHE A 50 0.01 15.19 16.19
N ALA A 51 1.23 14.91 15.73
CA ALA A 51 2.32 14.41 16.57
C ALA A 51 2.76 15.44 17.64
N HIS A 52 2.74 16.73 17.32
CA HIS A 52 2.98 17.81 18.29
C HIS A 52 1.97 17.73 19.44
N HIS A 53 0.67 17.68 19.14
CA HIS A 53 -0.39 17.64 20.14
C HIS A 53 -0.38 16.36 20.97
N LEU A 54 -0.13 15.20 20.34
CA LEU A 54 0.04 13.94 21.07
C LEU A 54 1.24 13.98 22.02
N ARG A 55 2.38 14.57 21.63
CA ARG A 55 3.53 14.76 22.53
C ARG A 55 3.21 15.71 23.68
N GLN A 56 2.53 16.83 23.39
CA GLN A 56 2.13 17.78 24.43
C GLN A 56 1.18 17.15 25.44
N ARG A 57 0.19 16.38 24.96
CA ARG A 57 -0.75 15.63 25.80
C ARG A 57 -0.03 14.56 26.62
N ALA A 58 0.91 13.82 26.03
CA ALA A 58 1.70 12.82 26.73
C ALA A 58 2.50 13.43 27.90
N ASP A 59 3.14 14.58 27.65
CA ASP A 59 3.83 15.36 28.69
C ASP A 59 2.90 15.84 29.81
N GLN A 60 1.68 16.28 29.48
CA GLN A 60 0.69 16.73 30.47
C GLN A 60 0.14 15.56 31.32
N GLU A 61 -0.09 14.39 30.70
CA GLU A 61 -0.60 13.19 31.36
C GLU A 61 0.51 12.40 32.12
N GLY A 62 1.78 12.77 31.95
CA GLY A 62 2.92 12.05 32.57
C GLY A 62 3.17 10.68 31.94
N VAL A 63 2.75 10.50 30.69
CA VAL A 63 2.98 9.30 29.88
C VAL A 63 4.09 9.56 28.87
N ASP A 64 4.78 8.51 28.44
CA ASP A 64 5.79 8.66 27.39
C ASP A 64 5.20 8.40 26.01
N LEU A 65 5.74 9.11 25.01
CA LEU A 65 5.40 8.95 23.61
C LEU A 65 6.66 8.75 22.78
N ILE A 66 6.75 7.62 22.08
CA ILE A 66 7.83 7.30 21.14
C ILE A 66 7.25 7.30 19.72
N LEU A 67 7.85 8.08 18.82
CA LEU A 67 7.55 8.10 17.39
C LEU A 67 8.58 7.29 16.61
N VAL A 68 8.13 6.34 15.81
CA VAL A 68 9.00 5.44 15.04
C VAL A 68 8.73 5.55 13.54
N ASP A 69 9.73 5.25 12.71
CA ASP A 69 9.63 5.04 11.25
C ASP A 69 10.41 3.77 10.83
N THR A 70 9.90 3.02 9.83
CA THR A 70 10.41 1.68 9.42
C THR A 70 10.71 1.53 7.94
N GLY A 71 11.04 2.61 7.21
CA GLY A 71 11.67 2.48 5.89
C GLY A 71 10.86 3.05 4.74
N ASP A 72 11.20 2.60 3.53
CA ASP A 72 10.77 3.05 2.21
C ASP A 72 10.12 4.45 2.18
N ARG A 73 10.98 5.45 2.00
CA ARG A 73 10.66 6.88 1.84
C ARG A 73 10.69 7.31 0.38
N VAL A 74 10.94 6.37 -0.51
CA VAL A 74 11.37 6.59 -1.89
C VAL A 74 10.68 5.59 -2.82
N GLU A 75 10.64 5.89 -4.12
CA GLU A 75 10.03 5.04 -5.15
C GLU A 75 8.53 4.74 -4.93
N GLY A 76 7.72 5.78 -5.06
CA GLY A 76 6.27 5.71 -4.92
C GLY A 76 5.52 7.01 -5.14
N ASN A 77 6.20 8.16 -5.22
CA ASN A 77 5.54 9.46 -5.14
C ASN A 77 6.22 10.54 -5.97
N GLY A 78 5.43 11.40 -6.63
CA GLY A 78 5.96 12.44 -7.50
C GLY A 78 6.85 13.47 -6.81
N LEU A 79 6.78 13.67 -5.48
CA LEU A 79 7.70 14.62 -4.84
C LEU A 79 9.13 14.12 -4.75
N TYR A 80 9.32 12.84 -4.39
CA TYR A 80 10.63 12.21 -4.45
C TYR A 80 11.02 11.95 -5.92
N ASP A 81 10.15 11.24 -6.64
CA ASP A 81 10.48 10.64 -7.94
C ASP A 81 10.47 11.62 -9.10
N GLY A 82 9.68 12.69 -9.01
CA GLY A 82 9.62 13.74 -10.02
C GLY A 82 10.75 14.77 -9.94
N SER A 83 11.62 14.68 -8.92
CA SER A 83 12.70 15.63 -8.66
C SER A 83 14.07 15.18 -9.19
N ASP A 84 14.93 16.16 -9.49
CA ASP A 84 16.32 15.96 -9.92
C ASP A 84 17.25 16.94 -9.16
N PRO A 85 18.24 16.44 -8.38
CA PRO A 85 18.42 15.04 -8.00
C PRO A 85 17.21 14.48 -7.25
N LYS A 86 17.07 13.14 -7.22
CA LYS A 86 15.98 12.44 -6.51
C LYS A 86 15.93 12.85 -5.03
N GLY A 87 14.71 13.06 -4.51
CA GLY A 87 14.47 13.48 -3.13
C GLY A 87 14.77 14.96 -2.81
N ARG A 88 15.10 15.80 -3.81
CA ARG A 88 15.55 17.20 -3.64
C ARG A 88 14.75 18.04 -2.63
N TYR A 89 13.44 17.82 -2.54
CA TYR A 89 12.57 18.53 -1.59
C TYR A 89 12.14 17.65 -0.41
N THR A 90 12.10 16.33 -0.61
CA THR A 90 11.60 15.36 0.38
C THR A 90 12.45 15.34 1.65
N PHE A 91 13.79 15.39 1.55
CA PHE A 91 14.66 15.36 2.74
C PHE A 91 14.42 16.57 3.68
N ASP A 92 14.26 17.77 3.10
CA ASP A 92 13.97 19.01 3.84
C ASP A 92 12.57 19.05 4.47
N ILE A 93 11.61 18.31 3.91
CA ILE A 93 10.25 18.19 4.43
C ILE A 93 10.21 17.11 5.53
N LEU A 94 10.79 15.94 5.26
CA LEU A 94 10.86 14.80 6.17
C LEU A 94 11.44 15.20 7.53
N LYS A 95 12.59 15.88 7.54
CA LYS A 95 13.32 16.26 8.76
C LYS A 95 12.62 17.30 9.65
N GLN A 96 11.46 17.83 9.25
CA GLN A 96 10.65 18.70 10.10
C GLN A 96 9.88 17.91 11.17
N GLN A 97 9.62 16.62 10.93
CA GLN A 97 9.05 15.73 11.94
C GLN A 97 10.13 15.26 12.92
N LYS A 98 9.80 15.26 14.22
CA LYS A 98 10.68 14.78 15.29
C LYS A 98 10.44 13.29 15.49
N ILE A 99 11.16 12.44 14.77
CA ILE A 99 11.10 10.98 14.88
C ILE A 99 12.15 10.50 15.90
N ASP A 100 11.77 9.62 16.85
CA ASP A 100 12.63 9.16 17.94
C ASP A 100 13.49 7.94 17.56
N LEU A 101 13.00 7.12 16.63
CA LEU A 101 13.63 5.89 16.12
C LEU A 101 13.32 5.71 14.63
N ILE A 102 14.33 5.51 13.78
CA ILE A 102 14.19 5.42 12.31
C ILE A 102 15.23 4.47 11.70
N CYS A 103 14.87 3.72 10.65
CA CYS A 103 15.76 2.77 9.95
C CYS A 103 15.41 2.63 8.45
N SER A 104 16.36 2.20 7.62
CA SER A 104 16.15 2.03 6.18
C SER A 104 15.13 0.92 5.87
N GLY A 105 14.42 1.06 4.75
CA GLY A 105 13.77 -0.04 4.05
C GLY A 105 14.62 -0.50 2.85
N ASN A 106 14.05 -1.37 2.01
CA ASN A 106 14.78 -1.88 0.84
C ASN A 106 14.81 -0.87 -0.33
N HIS A 107 13.84 0.04 -0.43
CA HIS A 107 13.78 1.01 -1.52
C HIS A 107 14.88 2.08 -1.44
N GLU A 108 15.40 2.37 -0.24
CA GLU A 108 16.63 3.17 -0.09
C GLU A 108 17.87 2.48 -0.67
N LEU A 109 17.84 1.17 -0.93
CA LEU A 109 19.02 0.36 -1.19
C LEU A 109 19.12 -0.21 -2.61
N TYR A 110 18.05 -0.20 -3.41
CA TYR A 110 18.08 -0.71 -4.81
C TYR A 110 19.08 0.03 -5.71
N LYS A 111 19.37 1.30 -5.42
CA LYS A 111 20.26 2.15 -6.23
C LYS A 111 21.32 2.81 -5.35
N GLN A 112 22.54 2.90 -5.87
CA GLN A 112 23.67 3.50 -5.16
C GLN A 112 23.35 4.94 -4.71
N ASN A 113 22.82 5.78 -5.61
CA ASN A 113 22.45 7.16 -5.27
C ASN A 113 21.35 7.26 -4.19
N SER A 114 20.39 6.32 -4.12
CA SER A 114 19.38 6.30 -3.05
C SER A 114 20.04 6.08 -1.69
N SER A 115 20.94 5.10 -1.60
CA SER A 115 21.64 4.77 -0.35
C SER A 115 22.71 5.79 0.05
N GLU A 116 23.34 6.46 -0.92
CA GLU A 116 24.22 7.60 -0.68
C GLU A 116 23.43 8.82 -0.16
N ASN A 117 22.27 9.13 -0.76
CA ASN A 117 21.37 10.15 -0.25
C ASN A 117 20.91 9.83 1.18
N GLU A 118 20.57 8.57 1.47
CA GLU A 118 20.18 8.16 2.83
C GLU A 118 21.32 8.38 3.85
N PHE A 119 22.56 8.09 3.46
CA PHE A 119 23.76 8.29 4.27
C PHE A 119 24.13 9.78 4.47
N TYR A 120 23.95 10.63 3.45
CA TYR A 120 24.33 12.05 3.51
C TYR A 120 23.22 12.98 4.02
N GLU A 121 21.95 12.66 3.78
CA GLU A 121 20.80 13.54 4.10
C GLU A 121 19.98 13.01 5.29
N THR A 122 19.45 11.79 5.21
CA THR A 122 18.52 11.25 6.21
C THR A 122 19.22 10.85 7.51
N VAL A 123 20.27 10.04 7.46
CA VAL A 123 21.02 9.58 8.64
C VAL A 123 21.56 10.76 9.48
N PRO A 124 22.13 11.83 8.88
CA PRO A 124 22.57 13.01 9.64
C PRO A 124 21.40 13.84 10.17
N SER A 125 20.29 13.95 9.43
CA SER A 125 19.08 14.65 9.89
C SER A 125 18.46 14.01 11.13
N PHE A 126 18.54 12.69 11.26
CA PHE A 126 18.06 11.91 12.42
C PHE A 126 19.20 11.36 13.28
N LYS A 127 20.32 12.07 13.36
CA LYS A 127 21.54 11.63 14.07
C LYS A 127 21.24 11.24 15.54
N GLY A 128 21.51 9.98 15.86
CA GLY A 128 21.27 9.40 17.19
C GLY A 128 19.87 8.81 17.39
N ASN A 129 18.98 8.96 16.43
CA ASN A 129 17.67 8.30 16.35
C ASN A 129 17.62 7.26 15.22
N TYR A 130 18.43 7.43 14.18
CA TYR A 130 18.63 6.43 13.13
C TYR A 130 19.42 5.22 13.63
N LEU A 131 18.95 3.99 13.40
CA LEU A 131 19.64 2.73 13.71
C LEU A 131 19.73 1.80 12.50
N ALA A 132 20.83 1.03 12.42
CA ALA A 132 21.12 0.08 11.34
C ALA A 132 21.80 -1.18 11.88
N SER A 133 21.00 -2.09 12.44
CA SER A 133 21.47 -3.30 13.16
C SER A 133 22.20 -4.30 12.27
N ASN A 134 21.74 -4.48 11.04
CA ASN A 134 22.26 -5.45 10.07
C ASN A 134 22.60 -4.82 8.70
N LEU A 135 22.79 -3.51 8.63
CA LEU A 135 23.02 -2.78 7.39
C LEU A 135 24.30 -1.94 7.45
N ASP A 136 25.19 -2.18 6.48
CA ASP A 136 26.44 -1.45 6.27
C ASP A 136 26.43 -0.70 4.94
N ILE A 137 27.26 0.34 4.86
CA ILE A 137 27.58 1.07 3.65
C ILE A 137 29.10 1.07 3.42
N TYR A 138 29.52 1.02 2.16
CA TYR A 138 30.86 1.45 1.77
C TYR A 138 30.83 2.98 1.69
N ASN A 139 31.36 3.63 2.73
CA ASN A 139 31.43 5.09 2.84
C ASN A 139 31.97 5.71 1.54
N PRO A 140 31.22 6.57 0.81
CA PRO A 140 31.60 6.94 -0.55
C PRO A 140 32.85 7.85 -0.61
N GLU A 141 33.21 8.52 0.49
CA GLU A 141 34.44 9.33 0.56
C GLU A 141 35.70 8.49 0.81
N THR A 142 35.58 7.41 1.60
CA THR A 142 36.74 6.63 2.10
C THR A 142 36.84 5.21 1.55
N GLY A 143 35.80 4.70 0.88
CA GLY A 143 35.70 3.32 0.38
C GLY A 143 35.65 2.25 1.48
N LYS A 144 35.55 2.64 2.76
CA LYS A 144 35.53 1.69 3.89
C LYS A 144 34.11 1.22 4.17
N ARG A 145 33.95 -0.08 4.39
CA ARG A 145 32.71 -0.65 4.94
C ARG A 145 32.54 -0.24 6.39
N GLU A 146 31.43 0.40 6.71
CA GLU A 146 31.03 0.77 8.07
C GLU A 146 29.51 0.61 8.25
N ALA A 147 29.04 0.57 9.49
CA ALA A 147 27.61 0.53 9.77
C ALA A 147 26.97 1.84 9.31
N LEU A 148 25.85 1.75 8.56
CA LEU A 148 25.16 2.93 8.03
C LEU A 148 24.76 3.92 9.15
N ALA A 149 24.40 3.37 10.31
CA ALA A 149 24.06 4.08 11.53
C ALA A 149 24.38 3.19 12.76
N PRO A 150 24.28 3.68 14.01
CA PRO A 150 24.49 2.85 15.20
C PRO A 150 23.66 1.57 15.21
N ARG A 151 24.29 0.45 15.59
CA ARG A 151 23.66 -0.89 15.60
C ARG A 151 22.48 -1.03 16.56
N TYR A 152 22.51 -0.30 17.68
CA TYR A 152 21.47 -0.30 18.69
C TYR A 152 21.59 0.96 19.55
N LYS A 153 20.54 1.29 20.30
CA LYS A 153 20.51 2.41 21.26
C LYS A 153 19.86 1.96 22.55
N LYS A 154 20.47 2.33 23.68
CA LYS A 154 19.82 2.25 25.00
C LYS A 154 19.52 3.67 25.45
N PHE A 155 18.27 3.94 25.83
CA PHE A 155 17.85 5.26 26.30
C PHE A 155 16.82 5.14 27.42
N THR A 156 16.60 6.25 28.12
CA THR A 156 15.60 6.34 29.19
C THR A 156 14.51 7.31 28.73
N THR A 157 13.25 6.91 28.83
CA THR A 157 12.13 7.78 28.46
C THR A 157 11.99 8.97 29.42
N LYS A 158 11.34 10.05 28.97
CA LYS A 158 11.38 11.36 29.62
C LYS A 158 10.50 11.40 30.88
N ASN A 159 9.28 10.87 30.80
CA ASN A 159 8.23 11.13 31.78
C ASN A 159 8.13 10.00 32.83
N GLN A 160 8.29 8.74 32.43
CA GLN A 160 8.19 7.55 33.30
C GLN A 160 9.55 6.88 33.60
N GLY A 161 10.62 7.30 32.90
CA GLY A 161 11.97 6.80 33.15
C GLY A 161 12.19 5.34 32.73
N ILE A 162 11.47 4.85 31.73
CA ILE A 162 11.55 3.48 31.21
C ILE A 162 12.88 3.32 30.45
N ARG A 163 13.67 2.30 30.82
CA ARG A 163 14.93 1.95 30.15
C ARG A 163 14.63 1.11 28.90
N VAL A 164 14.68 1.73 27.73
CA VAL A 164 14.41 1.09 26.43
C VAL A 164 15.71 0.67 25.77
N LEU A 165 15.79 -0.59 25.33
CA LEU A 165 16.83 -1.09 24.42
C LEU A 165 16.23 -1.25 23.02
N ALA A 166 16.72 -0.47 22.07
CA ALA A 166 16.18 -0.39 20.72
C ALA A 166 17.15 -0.91 19.64
N PHE A 167 16.61 -1.63 18.65
CA PHE A 167 17.29 -2.14 17.47
C PHE A 167 16.49 -1.80 16.21
N GLY A 168 17.16 -1.45 15.11
CA GLY A 168 16.56 -1.20 13.78
C GLY A 168 17.04 -2.23 12.76
N PHE A 169 16.19 -3.16 12.30
CA PHE A 169 16.56 -4.26 11.39
C PHE A 169 15.93 -4.12 9.99
N LEU A 170 16.65 -4.54 8.95
CA LEU A 170 16.07 -4.87 7.65
C LEU A 170 15.84 -6.39 7.58
N PHE A 171 14.90 -6.84 6.75
CA PHE A 171 14.74 -8.26 6.41
C PHE A 171 15.98 -8.81 5.69
N ASP A 172 16.02 -10.10 5.35
CA ASP A 172 17.16 -10.72 4.65
C ASP A 172 17.21 -10.31 3.15
N PHE A 173 17.31 -9.01 2.89
CA PHE A 173 17.28 -8.39 1.56
C PHE A 173 18.59 -8.58 0.78
N THR A 174 18.45 -8.98 -0.48
CA THR A 174 19.53 -9.37 -1.41
C THR A 174 19.63 -8.48 -2.64
N GLY A 175 18.61 -7.66 -2.92
CA GLY A 175 18.52 -6.83 -4.13
C GLY A 175 19.20 -5.47 -4.04
N ASN A 176 20.07 -5.26 -3.04
CA ASN A 176 20.70 -3.98 -2.76
C ASN A 176 21.88 -3.69 -3.71
N ALA A 177 22.15 -2.40 -3.94
CA ALA A 177 23.31 -1.95 -4.71
C ALA A 177 24.63 -2.27 -3.98
N ASN A 178 25.68 -2.56 -4.75
CA ASN A 178 26.99 -3.05 -4.28
C ASN A 178 27.71 -2.13 -3.26
N ASN A 179 27.31 -0.87 -3.13
CA ASN A 179 27.83 0.07 -2.14
C ASN A 179 27.22 -0.13 -0.73
N THR A 180 26.29 -1.06 -0.56
CA THR A 180 25.70 -1.44 0.74
C THR A 180 25.88 -2.93 1.00
N VAL A 181 25.78 -3.35 2.27
CA VAL A 181 25.78 -4.77 2.65
C VAL A 181 24.73 -5.01 3.71
N VAL A 182 23.70 -5.75 3.35
CA VAL A 182 22.73 -6.34 4.29
C VAL A 182 23.34 -7.64 4.83
N GLN A 183 23.35 -7.80 6.15
CA GLN A 183 23.70 -9.05 6.81
C GLN A 183 22.42 -9.80 7.16
N PRO A 184 22.31 -11.11 6.85
CA PRO A 184 21.15 -11.89 7.25
C PRO A 184 20.97 -11.88 8.77
N VAL A 185 19.73 -11.68 9.21
CA VAL A 185 19.34 -11.57 10.62
C VAL A 185 19.81 -12.78 11.42
N GLY A 186 19.71 -13.99 10.84
CA GLY A 186 20.20 -15.23 11.42
C GLY A 186 21.70 -15.25 11.74
N GLU A 187 22.52 -14.46 11.04
CA GLU A 187 23.93 -14.27 11.33
C GLU A 187 24.17 -13.07 12.27
N THR A 188 23.48 -11.94 12.07
CA THR A 188 23.61 -10.77 12.95
C THR A 188 23.29 -11.09 14.41
N ILE A 189 22.30 -11.95 14.69
CA ILE A 189 22.01 -12.37 16.07
C ILE A 189 23.15 -13.12 16.75
N LYS A 190 24.12 -13.67 16.00
CA LYS A 190 25.28 -14.39 16.56
C LYS A 190 26.41 -13.42 16.96
N GLU A 191 26.37 -12.16 16.53
CA GLU A 191 27.46 -11.22 16.73
C GLU A 191 27.63 -10.80 18.19
N GLY A 192 28.90 -10.60 18.60
CA GLY A 192 29.27 -10.29 19.98
C GLY A 192 28.64 -9.00 20.52
N TRP A 193 28.38 -8.00 19.68
CA TRP A 193 27.72 -6.77 20.12
C TRP A 193 26.22 -6.99 20.41
N PHE A 194 25.50 -7.73 19.55
CA PHE A 194 24.09 -8.03 19.73
C PHE A 194 23.91 -8.92 20.96
N GLN A 195 24.72 -9.98 21.04
CA GLN A 195 24.80 -10.90 22.17
C GLN A 195 25.17 -10.20 23.50
N LYS A 196 25.95 -9.11 23.47
CA LYS A 196 26.20 -8.27 24.64
C LYS A 196 24.98 -7.40 24.98
N ALA A 197 24.38 -6.74 24.00
CA ALA A 197 23.24 -5.84 24.18
C ALA A 197 22.02 -6.56 24.76
N ILE A 198 21.61 -7.69 24.19
CA ILE A 198 20.43 -8.44 24.65
C ILE A 198 20.61 -9.09 26.04
N ARG A 199 21.82 -9.09 26.61
CA ARG A 199 22.08 -9.60 27.98
C ARG A 199 22.05 -8.51 29.05
N ASP A 200 21.92 -7.25 28.67
CA ASP A 200 21.79 -6.12 29.59
C ASP A 200 20.53 -6.28 30.46
N LYS A 201 20.70 -6.35 31.78
CA LYS A 201 19.59 -6.55 32.74
C LYS A 201 18.97 -5.26 33.24
N GLU A 202 19.55 -4.11 32.90
CA GLU A 202 18.99 -2.80 33.24
C GLU A 202 18.10 -2.28 32.10
N VAL A 203 17.11 -3.08 31.70
CA VAL A 203 16.21 -2.81 30.56
C VAL A 203 14.78 -3.16 30.96
N ASP A 204 13.88 -2.20 30.81
CA ASP A 204 12.46 -2.30 31.17
C ASP A 204 11.58 -2.64 29.95
N LEU A 205 12.06 -2.33 28.73
CA LEU A 205 11.41 -2.63 27.45
C LEU A 205 12.48 -2.88 26.37
N ILE A 206 12.27 -3.90 25.54
CA ILE A 206 13.05 -4.12 24.31
C ILE A 206 12.16 -3.76 23.10
N LEU A 207 12.63 -2.85 22.25
CA LEU A 207 11.90 -2.37 21.09
C LEU A 207 12.70 -2.73 19.82
N VAL A 208 12.22 -3.71 19.08
CA VAL A 208 12.78 -4.08 17.78
C VAL A 208 11.91 -3.41 16.74
N PHE A 209 12.43 -2.40 16.05
CA PHE A 209 11.76 -1.86 14.87
C PHE A 209 12.57 -2.24 13.64
N GLY A 210 11.95 -2.15 12.48
CA GLY A 210 12.57 -2.63 11.28
C GLY A 210 11.64 -2.67 10.09
N HIS A 211 12.24 -2.63 8.92
CA HIS A 211 11.55 -2.88 7.67
C HIS A 211 11.44 -4.39 7.47
N VAL A 212 10.51 -5.01 8.19
CA VAL A 212 10.25 -6.46 8.22
C VAL A 212 8.78 -6.69 8.52
N GLY A 213 8.12 -7.58 7.77
CA GLY A 213 6.73 -7.96 8.05
C GLY A 213 6.61 -8.78 9.34
N LEU A 214 5.58 -8.55 10.15
CA LEU A 214 5.44 -9.22 11.46
C LEU A 214 5.44 -10.76 11.38
N ARG A 215 5.00 -11.32 10.26
CA ARG A 215 4.88 -12.77 10.03
C ARG A 215 6.05 -13.35 9.23
N MET A 216 7.10 -12.56 8.97
CA MET A 216 8.37 -13.02 8.39
C MET A 216 9.26 -13.72 9.43
N LYS A 217 10.16 -14.59 8.93
CA LYS A 217 11.04 -15.47 9.72
C LYS A 217 12.06 -14.68 10.55
N GLU A 218 12.46 -13.52 10.07
CA GLU A 218 13.46 -12.62 10.66
C GLU A 218 12.99 -12.11 12.02
N TYR A 219 11.73 -11.65 12.13
CA TYR A 219 11.14 -11.20 13.39
C TYR A 219 10.90 -12.36 14.37
N GLU A 220 10.49 -13.54 13.89
CA GLU A 220 10.43 -14.75 14.72
C GLU A 220 11.83 -15.12 15.27
N THR A 221 12.87 -14.99 14.44
CA THR A 221 14.27 -15.28 14.78
C THR A 221 14.80 -14.30 15.83
N LEU A 222 14.55 -12.99 15.65
CA LEU A 222 14.91 -11.94 16.61
C LEU A 222 14.19 -12.13 17.95
N TYR A 223 12.87 -12.34 17.91
CA TYR A 223 12.05 -12.62 19.08
C TYR A 223 12.60 -13.81 19.88
N LYS A 224 12.84 -14.97 19.22
CA LYS A 224 13.41 -16.16 19.87
C LYS A 224 14.80 -15.91 20.47
N ALA A 225 15.68 -15.20 19.75
CA ALA A 225 17.02 -14.89 20.23
C ALA A 225 17.00 -13.97 21.47
N ILE A 226 16.15 -12.95 21.47
CA ILE A 226 15.98 -12.00 22.59
C ILE A 226 15.33 -12.71 23.79
N ARG A 227 14.18 -13.37 23.59
CA ARG A 227 13.44 -14.06 24.65
C ARG A 227 14.28 -15.15 25.33
N GLY A 228 15.16 -15.82 24.58
CA GLY A 228 16.13 -16.78 25.11
C GLY A 228 17.21 -16.19 26.03
N GLN A 229 17.41 -14.87 26.06
CA GLN A 229 18.28 -14.17 27.03
C GLN A 229 17.49 -13.32 28.04
N GLN A 230 16.28 -12.89 27.69
CA GLN A 230 15.39 -11.99 28.42
C GLN A 230 14.00 -12.61 28.55
N TRP A 231 13.89 -13.57 29.47
CA TRP A 231 12.71 -14.44 29.60
C TRP A 231 11.42 -13.71 30.05
N ASP A 232 11.53 -12.53 30.69
CA ASP A 232 10.37 -11.80 31.24
C ASP A 232 10.25 -10.32 30.80
N THR A 233 11.30 -9.75 30.18
CA THR A 233 11.29 -8.35 29.73
C THR A 233 10.29 -8.16 28.59
N PRO A 234 9.40 -7.16 28.63
CA PRO A 234 8.50 -6.86 27.53
C PRO A 234 9.25 -6.61 26.21
N ILE A 235 8.69 -7.11 25.11
CA ILE A 235 9.22 -6.92 23.75
C ILE A 235 8.13 -6.28 22.88
N VAL A 236 8.49 -5.27 22.10
CA VAL A 236 7.62 -4.68 21.07
C VAL A 236 8.33 -4.77 19.73
N LEU A 237 7.67 -5.35 18.72
CA LEU A 237 8.17 -5.49 17.35
C LEU A 237 7.39 -4.58 16.39
N LEU A 238 8.04 -3.59 15.79
CA LEU A 238 7.37 -2.63 14.89
C LEU A 238 7.81 -2.90 13.45
N GLY A 239 6.87 -3.34 12.62
CA GLY A 239 7.13 -3.90 11.29
C GLY A 239 7.04 -2.93 10.12
N GLY A 240 7.06 -3.48 8.92
CA GLY A 240 6.90 -2.76 7.66
C GLY A 240 7.00 -3.75 6.50
N HIS A 241 7.34 -3.26 5.30
CA HIS A 241 7.55 -4.05 4.09
C HIS A 241 6.28 -4.66 3.47
N THR A 242 5.42 -5.34 4.25
CA THR A 242 4.29 -6.09 3.68
C THR A 242 3.05 -5.25 3.39
N HIS A 243 3.12 -3.93 3.60
CA HIS A 243 2.13 -2.95 3.13
C HIS A 243 0.72 -3.11 3.74
N ILE A 244 0.58 -3.81 4.88
CA ILE A 244 -0.71 -4.12 5.53
C ILE A 244 -0.82 -3.53 6.94
N ARG A 245 -2.06 -3.37 7.41
CA ARG A 245 -2.39 -3.24 8.84
C ARG A 245 -2.32 -4.64 9.45
N ASP A 246 -1.42 -4.87 10.41
CA ASP A 246 -1.33 -6.15 11.14
C ASP A 246 -0.88 -5.96 12.59
N PHE A 247 -1.37 -6.84 13.47
CA PHE A 247 -0.96 -6.94 14.86
C PHE A 247 -0.77 -8.41 15.22
N LYS A 248 0.38 -8.72 15.83
CA LYS A 248 0.79 -10.08 16.11
C LYS A 248 1.14 -10.30 17.58
N GLU A 249 0.62 -11.36 18.19
CA GLU A 249 1.08 -11.84 19.49
C GLU A 249 2.18 -12.90 19.29
N TYR A 250 3.35 -12.68 19.90
CA TYR A 250 4.44 -13.66 19.95
C TYR A 250 4.45 -14.39 21.30
N ASP A 251 4.17 -13.65 22.38
CA ASP A 251 3.74 -14.17 23.68
C ASP A 251 3.00 -13.08 24.48
N ARG A 252 2.45 -13.46 25.64
CA ARG A 252 1.79 -12.58 26.64
C ARG A 252 2.57 -11.33 27.10
N LYS A 253 3.85 -11.17 26.73
CA LYS A 253 4.72 -10.00 26.96
C LYS A 253 5.49 -9.59 25.69
N ALA A 254 5.10 -10.07 24.51
CA ALA A 254 5.73 -9.77 23.23
C ALA A 254 4.68 -9.64 22.12
N VAL A 255 4.50 -8.41 21.62
CA VAL A 255 3.56 -8.10 20.53
C VAL A 255 4.26 -7.34 19.42
N GLY A 256 3.65 -7.28 18.24
CA GLY A 256 4.08 -6.39 17.18
C GLY A 256 2.94 -5.71 16.42
N LEU A 257 3.27 -4.62 15.74
CA LEU A 257 2.35 -3.78 14.97
C LEU A 257 2.99 -3.34 13.64
N GLU A 258 2.23 -3.41 12.55
CA GLU A 258 2.57 -2.92 11.22
C GLU A 258 1.47 -1.95 10.73
N SER A 259 1.88 -0.81 10.18
CA SER A 259 1.02 0.37 10.00
C SER A 259 0.65 0.65 8.54
N GLY A 260 0.37 -0.39 7.75
CA GLY A 260 -0.07 -0.22 6.37
C GLY A 260 1.00 0.40 5.47
N ARG A 261 0.59 1.39 4.66
CA ARG A 261 1.39 1.96 3.57
C ARG A 261 0.96 3.39 3.22
N TYR A 262 1.74 4.03 2.35
CA TYR A 262 1.39 5.20 1.53
C TYR A 262 0.72 6.38 2.27
N MET A 263 1.06 6.59 3.55
CA MET A 263 0.34 7.54 4.40
C MET A 263 -1.19 7.39 4.35
N GLU A 264 -1.67 6.15 4.28
CA GLU A 264 -3.08 5.81 4.47
C GLU A 264 -3.40 5.51 5.94
N THR A 265 -2.38 5.20 6.74
CA THR A 265 -2.53 4.73 8.12
C THR A 265 -1.48 5.37 9.03
N ILE A 266 -1.91 5.73 10.23
CA ILE A 266 -1.04 6.01 11.38
C ILE A 266 -1.31 4.91 12.40
N GLY A 267 -0.32 4.06 12.67
CA GLY A 267 -0.44 3.05 13.71
C GLY A 267 -0.35 3.65 15.11
N PHE A 268 -1.04 3.03 16.06
CA PHE A 268 -0.94 3.35 17.47
C PHE A 268 -0.89 2.05 18.27
N MET A 269 0.07 1.95 19.18
CA MET A 269 0.11 0.90 20.20
C MET A 269 0.22 1.58 21.57
N SER A 270 -0.45 1.04 22.59
CA SER A 270 -0.15 1.38 23.97
C SER A 270 0.26 0.14 24.77
N VAL A 271 1.26 0.33 25.64
CA VAL A 271 1.75 -0.67 26.58
C VAL A 271 1.46 -0.17 27.98
N THR A 272 0.55 -0.83 28.68
CA THR A 272 0.15 -0.50 30.04
C THR A 272 0.93 -1.36 31.03
N GLY A 273 1.34 -0.79 32.17
CA GLY A 273 1.90 -1.56 33.28
C GLY A 273 3.41 -1.80 33.20
N LEU A 274 4.12 -1.05 32.35
CA LEU A 274 5.57 -0.92 32.47
C LEU A 274 5.92 -0.22 33.78
N SER A 275 7.04 -0.64 34.39
CA SER A 275 7.56 -0.10 35.63
C SER A 275 9.07 -0.02 35.58
N SER A 276 9.62 1.16 35.84
CA SER A 276 11.04 1.30 36.21
C SER A 276 11.17 1.01 37.71
N GLU A 277 12.16 0.20 38.11
CA GLU A 277 12.27 -0.44 39.45
C GLU A 277 12.50 0.52 40.66
N LYS A 278 12.16 1.81 40.54
CA LYS A 278 12.43 2.84 41.55
C LYS A 278 11.25 3.20 42.46
N LYS A 279 10.08 2.57 42.34
CA LYS A 279 8.93 2.90 43.21
C LYS A 279 8.37 1.81 44.12
N ASP A 280 8.51 0.52 43.81
CA ASP A 280 8.37 -0.55 44.81
C ASP A 280 8.91 -1.89 44.28
N LYS A 281 9.34 -2.78 45.19
CA LYS A 281 9.95 -4.10 44.86
C LYS A 281 8.93 -5.17 44.44
N VAL A 282 7.96 -4.81 43.60
CA VAL A 282 6.99 -5.76 43.04
C VAL A 282 7.20 -5.81 41.54
N LEU A 283 7.83 -6.91 41.09
CA LEU A 283 7.99 -7.22 39.67
C LEU A 283 6.60 -7.21 38.98
N PRO A 284 6.43 -6.54 37.82
CA PRO A 284 5.18 -6.60 37.07
C PRO A 284 4.89 -8.05 36.63
N SER A 285 3.94 -8.69 37.33
CA SER A 285 3.45 -10.00 36.93
C SER A 285 2.89 -9.93 35.51
N ALA A 286 2.86 -11.06 34.79
CA ALA A 286 2.28 -11.07 33.44
C ALA A 286 0.80 -10.61 33.40
N ALA A 287 0.08 -10.67 34.53
CA ALA A 287 -1.30 -10.20 34.64
C ALA A 287 -1.45 -8.65 34.73
N SER A 288 -0.36 -7.88 34.84
CA SER A 288 -0.42 -6.40 34.89
C SER A 288 -0.05 -5.71 33.58
N LEU A 289 0.53 -6.42 32.61
CA LEU A 289 0.82 -5.88 31.28
C LEU A 289 -0.44 -5.97 30.41
N LYS A 290 -0.76 -4.87 29.72
CA LYS A 290 -1.86 -4.83 28.73
C LYS A 290 -1.40 -4.09 27.50
N PHE A 291 -1.69 -4.67 26.33
CA PHE A 291 -1.45 -4.04 25.03
C PHE A 291 -2.80 -3.60 24.44
N ALA A 292 -2.81 -2.46 23.77
CA ALA A 292 -3.91 -2.05 22.90
C ALA A 292 -3.33 -1.51 21.59
N ARG A 293 -4.10 -1.62 20.50
CA ARG A 293 -3.70 -1.19 19.16
C ARG A 293 -4.81 -0.44 18.45
N ARG A 294 -4.43 0.49 17.58
CA ARG A 294 -5.32 1.20 16.66
C ARG A 294 -4.62 1.46 15.32
N TYR A 295 -5.37 1.41 14.23
CA TYR A 295 -4.97 1.92 12.92
C TYR A 295 -5.83 3.13 12.62
N MET A 296 -5.23 4.32 12.66
CA MET A 296 -5.95 5.56 12.40
C MET A 296 -5.85 5.90 10.92
N ASP A 297 -6.98 6.16 10.28
CA ASP A 297 -6.98 6.69 8.92
C ASP A 297 -6.27 8.06 8.88
N ASN A 298 -5.38 8.25 7.90
CA ASN A 298 -4.60 9.49 7.79
C ASN A 298 -5.41 10.63 7.17
N ASN A 299 -6.35 11.18 7.92
CA ASN A 299 -7.16 12.33 7.53
C ASN A 299 -7.41 13.27 8.73
N LEU A 300 -7.81 14.51 8.44
CA LEU A 300 -8.09 15.52 9.46
C LEU A 300 -9.25 15.16 10.39
N PHE A 301 -10.24 14.37 9.95
CA PHE A 301 -11.35 13.93 10.81
C PHE A 301 -10.84 13.01 11.94
N SER A 302 -10.08 11.97 11.61
CA SER A 302 -9.42 11.09 12.60
C SER A 302 -8.42 11.87 13.47
N MET A 303 -7.57 12.71 12.88
CA MET A 303 -6.61 13.52 13.64
C MET A 303 -7.27 14.48 14.63
N HIS A 304 -8.34 15.18 14.23
CA HIS A 304 -9.14 16.03 15.11
C HIS A 304 -9.78 15.20 16.24
N TYR A 305 -10.36 14.05 15.92
CA TYR A 305 -11.00 13.16 16.90
C TYR A 305 -10.01 12.70 17.99
N HIS A 306 -8.85 12.17 17.61
CA HIS A 306 -7.87 11.62 18.58
C HIS A 306 -7.07 12.70 19.32
N SER A 307 -6.89 13.88 18.73
CA SER A 307 -6.29 15.04 19.42
C SER A 307 -7.27 15.78 20.34
N GLY A 308 -8.58 15.67 20.09
CA GLY A 308 -9.61 16.47 20.77
C GLY A 308 -9.64 17.93 20.32
N LEU A 309 -9.03 18.24 19.18
CA LEU A 309 -8.90 19.58 18.61
C LEU A 309 -9.78 19.75 17.37
N ASN A 310 -9.89 20.98 16.87
CA ASN A 310 -10.67 21.32 15.68
C ASN A 310 -9.81 22.11 14.70
N GLU A 311 -10.34 22.38 13.51
CA GLU A 311 -9.69 23.12 12.41
C GLU A 311 -8.98 24.43 12.84
N THR A 312 -9.45 25.12 13.88
CA THR A 312 -8.85 26.38 14.37
C THR A 312 -7.79 26.20 15.46
N THR A 313 -7.75 25.04 16.13
CA THR A 313 -6.83 24.76 17.25
C THR A 313 -5.83 23.64 16.97
N PHE A 314 -6.07 22.86 15.92
CA PHE A 314 -5.22 21.76 15.49
C PHE A 314 -3.97 22.20 14.71
N PRO A 315 -4.02 23.15 13.74
CA PRO A 315 -2.83 23.51 12.98
C PRO A 315 -1.74 24.14 13.85
N THR A 316 -0.50 23.68 13.72
CA THR A 316 0.69 24.27 14.36
C THR A 316 1.51 25.06 13.34
N GLU A 317 2.39 25.96 13.82
CA GLU A 317 3.28 26.71 12.94
C GLU A 317 4.20 25.78 12.13
N GLU A 318 4.78 24.76 12.78
CA GLU A 318 5.64 23.79 12.09
C GLU A 318 4.87 22.92 11.08
N GLY A 319 3.62 22.55 11.38
CA GLY A 319 2.77 21.81 10.45
C GLY A 319 2.43 22.63 9.20
N ASN A 320 1.94 23.86 9.40
CA ASN A 320 1.65 24.79 8.30
C ASN A 320 2.88 25.10 7.43
N ASN A 321 4.07 25.21 8.04
CA ASN A 321 5.32 25.40 7.32
C ASN A 321 5.69 24.17 6.45
N ALA A 322 5.48 22.95 6.96
CA ALA A 322 5.68 21.72 6.20
C ALA A 322 4.70 21.61 5.02
N SER A 323 3.38 21.78 5.24
CA SER A 323 2.38 21.78 4.16
C SER A 323 2.67 22.87 3.12
N THR A 324 3.11 24.06 3.53
CA THR A 324 3.53 25.13 2.60
C THR A 324 4.75 24.75 1.76
N ALA A 325 5.79 24.16 2.38
CA ALA A 325 6.97 23.66 1.66
C ALA A 325 6.60 22.57 0.66
N ILE A 326 5.69 21.68 1.05
CA ILE A 326 5.06 20.64 0.24
C ILE A 326 4.36 21.24 -0.99
N HIS A 327 3.38 22.15 -0.82
CA HIS A 327 2.68 22.78 -1.95
C HIS A 327 3.67 23.47 -2.91
N ALA A 328 4.66 24.19 -2.37
CA ALA A 328 5.68 24.86 -3.15
C ALA A 328 6.55 23.89 -3.97
N ALA A 329 6.90 22.73 -3.40
CA ALA A 329 7.65 21.69 -4.08
C ALA A 329 6.81 21.01 -5.18
N ARG A 330 5.55 20.63 -4.89
CA ARG A 330 4.60 20.08 -5.89
C ARG A 330 4.41 21.02 -7.08
N SER A 331 4.30 22.32 -6.82
CA SER A 331 4.16 23.37 -7.84
C SER A 331 5.43 23.52 -8.70
N LYS A 332 6.62 23.59 -8.09
CA LYS A 332 7.92 23.63 -8.80
C LYS A 332 8.11 22.40 -9.70
N LEU A 333 7.74 21.22 -9.21
CA LEU A 333 7.79 19.95 -9.95
C LEU A 333 6.63 19.79 -10.95
N ARG A 334 5.63 20.69 -10.96
CA ARG A 334 4.44 20.63 -11.83
C ARG A 334 3.72 19.28 -11.74
N LEU A 335 3.59 18.71 -10.54
CA LEU A 335 3.01 17.37 -10.35
C LEU A 335 1.53 17.32 -10.78
N ASN A 336 0.78 18.39 -10.52
CA ASN A 336 -0.61 18.55 -10.97
C ASN A 336 -0.75 18.76 -12.49
N LYS A 337 0.32 18.66 -13.29
CA LYS A 337 0.24 18.76 -14.76
C LYS A 337 -0.55 17.59 -15.33
N LEU A 338 -1.69 17.89 -15.96
CA LEU A 338 -2.52 16.89 -16.64
C LEU A 338 -1.75 16.19 -17.78
N ARG A 339 -1.90 14.86 -17.84
CA ARG A 339 -1.30 13.96 -18.84
C ARG A 339 -2.37 13.29 -19.69
N GLY A 340 -3.50 12.94 -19.07
CA GLY A 340 -4.71 12.43 -19.70
C GLY A 340 -5.84 12.34 -18.68
N CYS A 341 -6.92 11.64 -19.03
CA CYS A 341 -7.97 11.25 -18.08
C CYS A 341 -8.28 9.76 -18.29
N SER A 342 -8.47 9.01 -17.21
CA SER A 342 -9.02 7.66 -17.28
C SER A 342 -10.56 7.72 -17.32
N PRO A 343 -11.24 7.00 -18.23
CA PRO A 343 -12.71 6.92 -18.24
C PRO A 343 -13.25 6.00 -17.13
N VAL A 344 -12.41 5.11 -16.60
CA VAL A 344 -12.78 4.06 -15.63
C VAL A 344 -11.74 3.95 -14.52
N ASP A 345 -12.11 3.32 -13.41
CA ASP A 345 -11.15 2.88 -12.40
C ASP A 345 -10.45 1.60 -12.86
N LEU A 346 -9.12 1.57 -12.77
CA LEU A 346 -8.26 0.41 -13.01
C LEU A 346 -7.49 0.09 -11.73
N PHE A 347 -7.77 -1.08 -11.18
CA PHE A 347 -7.23 -1.53 -9.92
C PHE A 347 -6.03 -2.46 -10.10
N VAL A 348 -5.04 -2.34 -9.21
CA VAL A 348 -3.93 -3.29 -9.08
C VAL A 348 -4.50 -4.65 -8.66
N ASN A 349 -5.21 -4.71 -7.54
CA ASN A 349 -5.70 -5.95 -6.94
C ASN A 349 -7.09 -5.84 -6.29
N ARG A 350 -7.82 -4.71 -6.45
CA ARG A 350 -9.23 -4.58 -6.01
C ARG A 350 -10.25 -5.12 -7.02
N ALA A 351 -9.78 -5.53 -8.20
CA ALA A 351 -10.52 -6.34 -9.18
C ALA A 351 -9.67 -7.57 -9.54
N PRO A 352 -10.29 -8.74 -9.80
CA PRO A 352 -9.55 -9.94 -10.16
C PRO A 352 -8.89 -9.78 -11.54
N TYR A 353 -7.68 -10.30 -11.74
CA TYR A 353 -7.12 -10.47 -13.07
C TYR A 353 -7.73 -11.73 -13.73
N PRO A 354 -8.10 -11.73 -15.03
CA PRO A 354 -7.97 -10.66 -16.03
C PRO A 354 -9.28 -9.87 -16.30
N HIS A 355 -9.92 -9.32 -15.25
CA HIS A 355 -11.11 -8.47 -15.41
C HIS A 355 -10.78 -7.16 -16.13
N LYS A 356 -11.78 -6.54 -16.81
CA LYS A 356 -11.61 -5.27 -17.54
C LYS A 356 -11.15 -4.09 -16.67
N GLN A 357 -11.44 -4.14 -15.37
CA GLN A 357 -11.00 -3.14 -14.38
C GLN A 357 -9.68 -3.51 -13.68
N SER A 358 -8.96 -4.55 -14.11
CA SER A 358 -7.59 -4.78 -13.65
C SER A 358 -6.61 -3.98 -14.51
N ILE A 359 -5.71 -3.24 -13.87
CA ILE A 359 -4.64 -2.50 -14.54
C ILE A 359 -3.77 -3.42 -15.40
N PHE A 360 -3.60 -4.67 -14.97
CA PHE A 360 -2.80 -5.69 -15.66
C PHE A 360 -3.44 -6.15 -16.96
N THR A 361 -4.76 -6.32 -17.00
CA THR A 361 -5.50 -6.58 -18.25
C THR A 361 -5.34 -5.44 -19.25
N TRP A 362 -5.40 -4.19 -18.77
CA TRP A 362 -5.22 -3.00 -19.61
C TRP A 362 -3.79 -2.88 -20.16
N LEU A 363 -2.77 -3.15 -19.32
CA LEU A 363 -1.37 -3.20 -19.75
C LEU A 363 -1.14 -4.26 -20.83
N GLU A 364 -1.61 -5.49 -20.59
CA GLU A 364 -1.49 -6.63 -21.50
C GLU A 364 -2.18 -6.38 -22.85
N GLN A 365 -3.44 -5.94 -22.84
CA GLN A 365 -4.27 -5.89 -24.04
C GLN A 365 -4.16 -4.57 -24.82
N SER A 366 -3.72 -3.49 -24.18
CA SER A 366 -3.66 -2.16 -24.79
C SER A 366 -2.27 -1.54 -24.76
N VAL A 367 -1.71 -1.29 -23.57
CA VAL A 367 -0.56 -0.40 -23.42
C VAL A 367 0.76 -1.00 -23.93
N LEU A 368 1.07 -2.24 -23.54
CA LEU A 368 2.32 -2.87 -23.94
C LEU A 368 2.35 -3.11 -25.47
N PRO A 369 1.29 -3.65 -26.11
CA PRO A 369 1.24 -3.75 -27.57
C PRO A 369 1.28 -2.40 -28.29
N SER A 370 0.58 -1.37 -27.79
CA SER A 370 0.50 -0.07 -28.47
C SER A 370 1.79 0.73 -28.41
N GLU A 371 2.51 0.73 -27.28
CA GLU A 371 3.71 1.55 -27.09
C GLU A 371 4.98 0.83 -27.52
N LEU A 372 5.13 -0.46 -27.21
CA LEU A 372 6.33 -1.23 -27.58
C LEU A 372 6.27 -1.71 -29.05
N GLY A 373 5.06 -1.85 -29.60
CA GLY A 373 4.83 -2.08 -31.03
C GLY A 373 5.26 -0.93 -31.94
N LYS A 374 5.56 0.26 -31.39
CA LYS A 374 6.12 1.41 -32.13
C LYS A 374 7.65 1.32 -32.31
N SER A 375 8.31 0.31 -31.73
CA SER A 375 9.76 0.10 -31.86
C SER A 375 10.20 -0.09 -33.33
N SER A 376 11.47 0.22 -33.65
CA SER A 376 12.00 -0.02 -35.00
C SER A 376 12.06 -1.51 -35.36
N ARG A 377 12.27 -2.38 -34.37
CA ARG A 377 12.30 -3.83 -34.56
C ARG A 377 10.96 -4.35 -35.09
N VAL A 378 9.86 -3.89 -34.50
CA VAL A 378 8.51 -4.24 -34.98
C VAL A 378 8.17 -3.50 -36.27
N THR A 379 8.35 -2.18 -36.32
CA THR A 379 7.83 -1.35 -37.43
C THR A 379 8.67 -1.32 -38.70
N LYS A 380 9.99 -1.54 -38.62
CA LYS A 380 10.92 -1.49 -39.76
C LYS A 380 11.53 -2.85 -40.09
N GLU A 381 11.88 -3.64 -39.09
CA GLU A 381 12.48 -4.97 -39.28
C GLU A 381 11.41 -6.08 -39.36
N GLY A 382 10.15 -5.78 -39.01
CA GLY A 382 9.04 -6.75 -39.06
C GLY A 382 9.13 -7.86 -37.99
N LYS A 383 9.94 -7.66 -36.95
CA LYS A 383 10.12 -8.63 -35.86
C LYS A 383 8.86 -8.73 -35.00
N LYS A 384 8.55 -9.95 -34.57
CA LYS A 384 7.55 -10.26 -33.55
C LYS A 384 8.19 -10.17 -32.17
N ALA A 385 7.44 -9.73 -31.16
CA ALA A 385 7.94 -9.63 -29.79
C ALA A 385 6.93 -10.17 -28.77
N LEU A 386 7.41 -10.87 -27.75
CA LEU A 386 6.62 -11.28 -26.59
C LEU A 386 7.12 -10.51 -25.37
N VAL A 387 6.30 -9.63 -24.80
CA VAL A 387 6.66 -8.77 -23.67
C VAL A 387 6.25 -9.43 -22.36
N LEU A 388 7.12 -9.39 -21.36
CA LEU A 388 6.85 -9.77 -19.97
C LEU A 388 7.03 -8.58 -19.03
N THR A 389 6.16 -8.44 -18.03
CA THR A 389 6.41 -7.54 -16.90
C THR A 389 5.87 -8.14 -15.61
N ASN A 390 6.57 -7.89 -14.51
CA ASN A 390 6.11 -8.22 -13.19
C ASN A 390 4.96 -7.31 -12.74
N THR A 391 4.08 -7.81 -11.89
CA THR A 391 2.92 -7.06 -11.39
C THR A 391 3.32 -6.05 -10.32
N GLY A 392 4.35 -6.34 -9.52
CA GLY A 392 4.94 -5.43 -8.53
C GLY A 392 5.58 -4.16 -9.10
N ALA A 393 5.71 -4.07 -10.43
CA ALA A 393 6.05 -2.81 -11.12
C ALA A 393 4.93 -1.76 -10.97
N MET A 394 3.68 -2.18 -10.78
CA MET A 394 2.54 -1.29 -10.50
C MET A 394 2.35 -1.14 -8.99
N ARG A 395 2.28 0.10 -8.51
CA ARG A 395 2.24 0.43 -7.07
C ARG A 395 0.91 1.03 -6.62
N PHE A 396 0.14 1.63 -7.53
CA PHE A 396 -1.10 2.33 -7.19
C PHE A 396 -2.18 2.17 -8.27
N ASP A 397 -3.44 2.30 -7.85
CA ASP A 397 -4.61 2.25 -8.74
C ASP A 397 -4.69 3.51 -9.64
N ILE A 398 -5.26 3.37 -10.83
CA ILE A 398 -5.65 4.51 -11.68
C ILE A 398 -7.14 4.76 -11.49
N PHE A 399 -7.50 5.82 -10.78
CA PHE A 399 -8.89 6.24 -10.64
C PHE A 399 -9.42 6.94 -11.90
N ARG A 400 -10.73 6.83 -12.12
CA ARG A 400 -11.47 7.59 -13.14
C ARG A 400 -11.29 9.08 -12.91
N GLY A 401 -10.99 9.81 -13.99
CA GLY A 401 -10.72 11.23 -13.97
C GLY A 401 -9.27 11.58 -14.34
N PRO A 402 -8.79 12.77 -13.97
CA PRO A 402 -7.45 13.28 -14.27
C PRO A 402 -6.31 12.33 -13.86
N PHE A 403 -5.47 12.02 -14.84
CA PHE A 403 -4.16 11.39 -14.65
C PHE A 403 -3.09 12.45 -14.87
N THR A 404 -2.27 12.67 -13.86
CA THR A 404 -1.32 13.79 -13.77
C THR A 404 0.13 13.30 -13.78
N ARG A 405 1.09 14.22 -13.82
CA ARG A 405 2.51 13.88 -13.63
C ARG A 405 2.75 13.21 -12.27
N ASP A 406 1.98 13.54 -11.25
CA ASP A 406 2.04 12.84 -9.96
C ASP A 406 1.60 11.38 -10.10
N THR A 407 0.46 11.16 -10.78
CA THR A 407 -0.14 9.84 -11.00
C THR A 407 0.77 8.90 -11.80
N GLU A 408 1.59 9.43 -12.72
CA GLU A 408 2.63 8.66 -13.42
C GLU A 408 3.59 7.98 -12.41
N TYR A 409 4.06 8.72 -11.39
CA TYR A 409 4.97 8.20 -10.37
C TYR A 409 4.27 7.35 -9.31
N LEU A 410 3.04 7.70 -8.90
CA LEU A 410 2.23 6.86 -7.99
C LEU A 410 2.04 5.44 -8.56
N VAL A 411 1.71 5.34 -9.85
CA VAL A 411 1.41 4.05 -10.48
C VAL A 411 2.68 3.26 -10.79
N SER A 412 3.73 3.89 -11.29
CA SER A 412 5.00 3.25 -11.66
C SER A 412 6.17 4.21 -11.42
N PRO A 413 6.80 4.20 -10.23
CA PRO A 413 7.91 5.09 -9.89
C PRO A 413 9.25 4.62 -10.48
N PHE A 414 9.34 3.35 -10.88
CA PHE A 414 10.58 2.67 -11.19
C PHE A 414 11.28 3.18 -12.45
N THR A 415 12.60 3.27 -12.37
CA THR A 415 13.48 3.71 -13.47
C THR A 415 13.87 2.59 -14.44
N SER A 416 13.41 1.36 -14.21
CA SER A 416 13.70 0.19 -15.05
C SER A 416 13.19 0.37 -16.48
N GLY A 417 14.04 0.03 -17.45
CA GLY A 417 13.71 0.00 -18.87
C GLY A 417 13.07 -1.31 -19.31
N PHE A 418 13.01 -1.51 -20.63
CA PHE A 418 12.68 -2.79 -21.24
C PHE A 418 13.90 -3.34 -21.98
N ASN A 419 14.40 -4.49 -21.56
CA ASN A 419 15.44 -5.25 -22.25
C ASN A 419 14.81 -6.38 -23.07
N PHE A 420 15.58 -7.03 -23.94
CA PHE A 420 15.14 -8.22 -24.65
C PHE A 420 16.28 -9.18 -24.97
N VAL A 421 15.92 -10.45 -25.18
CA VAL A 421 16.75 -11.46 -25.84
C VAL A 421 16.24 -11.62 -27.29
N PRO A 422 17.09 -11.51 -28.32
CA PRO A 422 16.69 -11.61 -29.71
C PRO A 422 16.36 -13.05 -30.14
N ASP A 423 15.42 -13.20 -31.08
CA ASP A 423 15.20 -14.43 -31.86
C ASP A 423 15.07 -15.73 -31.03
N VAL A 424 14.38 -15.65 -29.89
CA VAL A 424 14.06 -16.81 -29.04
C VAL A 424 12.97 -17.66 -29.70
N PRO A 425 13.11 -19.01 -29.79
CA PRO A 425 12.06 -19.89 -30.29
C PRO A 425 10.74 -19.71 -29.55
N LEU A 426 9.62 -19.53 -30.28
CA LEU A 426 8.33 -19.20 -29.71
C LEU A 426 7.81 -20.31 -28.77
N ASN A 427 8.13 -21.57 -29.06
CA ASN A 427 7.82 -22.73 -28.20
C ASN A 427 8.61 -22.77 -26.87
N ILE A 428 9.64 -21.94 -26.72
CA ILE A 428 10.39 -21.69 -25.48
C ILE A 428 9.87 -20.40 -24.83
N ALA A 429 9.82 -19.30 -25.58
CA ALA A 429 9.38 -17.99 -25.09
C ALA A 429 7.98 -18.04 -24.43
N SER A 430 7.03 -18.74 -25.04
CA SER A 430 5.66 -18.94 -24.51
C SER A 430 5.57 -19.69 -23.18
N LYS A 431 6.61 -20.44 -22.79
CA LYS A 431 6.66 -21.18 -21.51
C LYS A 431 7.23 -20.35 -20.35
N VAL A 432 7.91 -19.23 -20.64
CA VAL A 432 8.57 -18.40 -19.61
C VAL A 432 7.55 -17.86 -18.62
N LEU A 433 6.42 -17.29 -19.08
CA LEU A 433 5.38 -16.76 -18.18
C LEU A 433 4.87 -17.84 -17.20
N ALA A 434 4.61 -19.05 -17.69
CA ALA A 434 4.06 -20.13 -16.87
C ALA A 434 5.02 -20.53 -15.74
N MET A 435 6.34 -20.52 -16.00
CA MET A 435 7.34 -20.79 -14.96
C MET A 435 7.46 -19.64 -13.96
N LEU A 436 7.46 -18.37 -14.43
CA LEU A 436 7.51 -17.19 -13.55
C LEU A 436 6.27 -17.08 -12.64
N ASN A 437 5.11 -17.54 -13.12
CA ASN A 437 3.87 -17.59 -12.36
C ASN A 437 3.66 -18.90 -11.58
N SER A 438 4.59 -19.86 -11.68
CA SER A 438 4.55 -21.09 -10.87
C SER A 438 5.43 -20.93 -9.63
N GLU A 439 4.90 -21.23 -8.45
CA GLU A 439 5.66 -21.36 -7.19
C GLU A 439 6.55 -22.64 -7.17
N GLY A 440 7.08 -23.01 -8.34
CA GLY A 440 7.78 -24.27 -8.57
C GLY A 440 9.27 -24.27 -8.19
N PRO A 441 9.98 -25.40 -8.44
CA PRO A 441 11.38 -25.57 -8.06
C PRO A 441 12.33 -24.49 -8.60
N ILE A 442 11.99 -23.84 -9.71
CA ILE A 442 12.79 -22.75 -10.30
C ILE A 442 12.84 -21.55 -9.36
N LEU A 443 11.70 -21.07 -8.83
CA LEU A 443 11.69 -19.93 -7.91
C LEU A 443 12.33 -20.28 -6.56
N SER A 444 12.15 -21.52 -6.08
CA SER A 444 12.87 -22.01 -4.89
C SER A 444 14.39 -22.08 -5.10
N THR A 445 14.85 -22.49 -6.29
CA THR A 445 16.27 -22.49 -6.65
C THR A 445 16.81 -21.07 -6.83
N ALA A 446 16.01 -20.17 -7.41
CA ALA A 446 16.33 -18.76 -7.62
C ALA A 446 16.50 -18.04 -6.27
N SER A 447 15.59 -18.28 -5.32
CA SER A 447 15.72 -17.88 -3.91
C SER A 447 17.02 -18.41 -3.30
N MET A 448 17.22 -19.73 -3.26
CA MET A 448 18.35 -20.34 -2.53
C MET A 448 19.74 -20.03 -3.11
N LEU A 449 19.89 -19.94 -4.44
CA LEU A 449 21.20 -19.76 -5.10
C LEU A 449 21.51 -18.31 -5.47
N HIS A 450 20.47 -17.47 -5.66
CA HIS A 450 20.61 -16.14 -6.23
C HIS A 450 19.87 -15.04 -5.45
N GLY A 451 19.16 -15.38 -4.37
CA GLY A 451 18.36 -14.42 -3.60
C GLY A 451 17.19 -13.82 -4.36
N LEU A 452 16.73 -14.49 -5.42
CA LEU A 452 15.70 -14.03 -6.35
C LEU A 452 14.31 -14.48 -5.90
N GLU A 453 13.78 -13.81 -4.88
CA GLU A 453 12.53 -14.20 -4.22
C GLU A 453 11.28 -13.95 -5.08
N SER A 454 10.32 -14.87 -5.03
CA SER A 454 9.06 -14.74 -5.80
C SER A 454 8.24 -13.51 -5.41
N TRP A 455 8.28 -13.11 -4.14
CA TRP A 455 7.49 -11.97 -3.66
C TRP A 455 7.96 -10.63 -4.26
N MET A 456 9.20 -10.54 -4.74
CA MET A 456 9.73 -9.35 -5.43
C MET A 456 9.03 -9.09 -6.78
N LEU A 457 8.33 -10.09 -7.32
CA LEU A 457 7.62 -9.97 -8.59
C LEU A 457 6.21 -9.38 -8.41
N ALA A 458 5.62 -9.42 -7.22
CA ALA A 458 4.25 -8.98 -6.96
C ALA A 458 4.20 -7.73 -6.07
N PRO A 459 3.05 -7.02 -5.98
CA PRO A 459 2.85 -5.96 -4.99
C PRO A 459 3.02 -6.51 -3.55
N PRO A 460 3.68 -5.80 -2.61
CA PRO A 460 4.06 -6.37 -1.31
C PRO A 460 2.89 -6.87 -0.45
N GLU A 461 1.70 -6.29 -0.59
CA GLU A 461 0.48 -6.75 0.11
C GLU A 461 0.06 -8.19 -0.25
N GLN A 462 0.56 -8.73 -1.37
CA GLN A 462 0.32 -10.13 -1.73
C GLN A 462 1.02 -11.10 -0.75
N ILE A 463 2.10 -10.67 -0.09
CA ILE A 463 2.78 -11.44 0.98
C ILE A 463 1.81 -11.66 2.15
N GLY A 464 1.14 -10.59 2.60
CA GLY A 464 0.15 -10.64 3.68
C GLY A 464 -1.07 -11.52 3.34
N LEU A 465 -1.55 -11.48 2.09
CA LEU A 465 -2.64 -12.32 1.61
C LEU A 465 -2.28 -13.82 1.55
N GLN A 466 -1.02 -14.16 1.24
CA GLN A 466 -0.54 -15.54 1.31
C GLN A 466 -0.46 -16.05 2.75
N GLN A 467 0.08 -15.24 3.66
CA GLN A 467 0.31 -15.61 5.06
C GLN A 467 -1.00 -15.78 5.84
N THR A 468 -1.96 -14.87 5.66
CA THR A 468 -3.31 -14.96 6.28
C THR A 468 -4.07 -16.20 5.82
N GLN A 469 -3.94 -16.62 4.55
CA GLN A 469 -4.58 -17.83 4.03
C GLN A 469 -3.88 -19.13 4.46
N SER A 470 -2.57 -19.12 4.74
CA SER A 470 -1.86 -20.31 5.26
C SER A 470 -2.27 -20.67 6.70
N LEU A 471 -2.63 -19.65 7.49
CA LEU A 471 -3.13 -19.81 8.86
C LEU A 471 -4.58 -20.31 8.91
N SER A 472 -5.38 -20.10 7.85
CA SER A 472 -6.74 -20.63 7.72
C SER A 472 -6.76 -22.06 7.13
N SER A 473 -5.88 -22.94 7.60
CA SER A 473 -5.75 -24.33 7.13
C SER A 473 -6.63 -25.35 7.87
N VAL A 474 -7.80 -24.92 8.36
CA VAL A 474 -8.94 -25.79 8.74
C VAL A 474 -10.26 -25.09 8.41
N GLU A 475 -10.73 -25.22 7.16
CA GLU A 475 -12.14 -25.35 6.71
C GLU A 475 -12.24 -24.99 5.21
N GLU A 476 -12.13 -26.01 4.36
CA GLU A 476 -12.56 -25.99 2.95
C GLU A 476 -14.10 -26.01 2.87
N THR A 477 -14.78 -25.05 3.53
CA THR A 477 -16.23 -24.91 3.49
C THR A 477 -16.66 -23.46 3.37
N ALA A 478 -17.16 -23.11 2.18
CA ALA A 478 -17.95 -21.91 1.88
C ALA A 478 -17.28 -20.55 2.17
N PHE A 479 -16.63 -20.02 1.12
CA PHE A 479 -16.75 -18.59 0.78
C PHE A 479 -18.19 -18.12 1.04
N SER A 480 -18.34 -16.99 1.75
CA SER A 480 -19.59 -16.30 2.11
C SER A 480 -20.81 -16.68 1.26
N THR A 481 -21.52 -17.73 1.67
CA THR A 481 -22.85 -18.02 1.11
C THR A 481 -23.75 -16.83 1.43
N PRO A 482 -24.42 -16.21 0.44
CA PRO A 482 -25.40 -15.17 0.72
C PRO A 482 -26.55 -15.81 1.50
N SER A 483 -26.58 -15.57 2.81
CA SER A 483 -27.58 -16.14 3.72
C SER A 483 -28.95 -15.47 3.50
N PHE A 484 -29.65 -15.88 2.44
CA PHE A 484 -31.09 -15.68 2.27
C PHE A 484 -31.84 -16.58 3.26
N GLY A 485 -31.83 -16.22 4.55
CA GLY A 485 -32.52 -17.03 5.57
C GLY A 485 -32.07 -16.83 7.02
N GLY A 486 -32.09 -15.60 7.53
CA GLY A 486 -31.88 -15.34 8.97
C GLY A 486 -32.28 -13.92 9.33
N GLN A 487 -33.13 -13.74 10.34
CA GLN A 487 -33.64 -12.41 10.70
C GLN A 487 -32.50 -11.50 11.18
N ALA A 488 -32.17 -10.49 10.38
CA ALA A 488 -31.30 -9.40 10.84
C ALA A 488 -31.99 -8.61 11.96
N PRO A 489 -31.29 -8.27 13.07
CA PRO A 489 -31.87 -7.45 14.12
C PRO A 489 -32.28 -6.08 13.58
N LEU A 490 -33.53 -5.69 13.81
CA LEU A 490 -34.07 -4.36 13.51
C LEU A 490 -33.37 -3.29 14.37
N ARG A 491 -32.20 -2.82 13.94
CA ARG A 491 -31.67 -1.51 14.33
C ARG A 491 -32.09 -0.47 13.30
N ALA A 492 -32.55 0.67 13.79
CA ALA A 492 -33.30 1.64 13.02
C ALA A 492 -32.41 2.41 12.02
N SER A 493 -32.81 2.39 10.74
CA SER A 493 -32.69 3.51 9.79
C SER A 493 -31.41 4.35 9.85
N GLY A 494 -30.28 3.70 9.57
CA GLY A 494 -28.98 4.28 9.17
C GLY A 494 -28.19 3.13 8.55
N GLY A 495 -27.89 3.20 7.26
CA GLY A 495 -27.51 2.03 6.48
C GLY A 495 -26.04 1.66 6.68
N LYS A 496 -25.71 0.35 6.61
CA LYS A 496 -24.33 -0.07 6.35
C LYS A 496 -23.85 0.40 4.96
N ASP A 497 -24.79 0.75 4.08
CA ASP A 497 -24.56 1.30 2.75
C ASP A 497 -24.04 2.75 2.77
N ASP A 498 -24.08 3.43 3.93
CA ASP A 498 -23.57 4.80 4.12
C ASP A 498 -22.07 4.85 4.52
N LEU A 499 -21.41 3.71 4.71
CA LEU A 499 -20.00 3.65 5.15
C LEU A 499 -19.00 3.77 3.99
N LEU A 500 -18.00 4.64 4.16
CA LEU A 500 -16.89 4.81 3.21
C LEU A 500 -16.09 3.50 3.04
N PRO A 501 -15.74 3.09 1.81
CA PRO A 501 -14.85 1.96 1.59
C PRO A 501 -13.47 2.20 2.22
N GLY A 502 -12.96 1.21 2.94
CA GLY A 502 -11.68 1.29 3.64
C GLY A 502 -11.18 -0.06 4.14
N TYR A 503 -10.19 -0.01 5.02
CA TYR A 503 -9.62 -1.21 5.63
C TYR A 503 -10.58 -1.76 6.69
N THR A 504 -10.67 -3.10 6.75
CA THR A 504 -11.47 -3.83 7.76
C THR A 504 -10.58 -4.94 8.32
N THR A 505 -9.60 -4.50 9.11
CA THR A 505 -8.44 -5.29 9.52
C THR A 505 -8.86 -6.45 10.40
N THR A 506 -8.28 -7.63 10.17
CA THR A 506 -8.40 -8.79 11.06
C THR A 506 -6.99 -9.23 11.43
N ASP A 507 -6.66 -9.13 12.71
CA ASP A 507 -5.34 -9.42 13.27
C ASP A 507 -5.46 -10.34 14.51
N ASP A 508 -4.33 -10.65 15.17
CA ASP A 508 -4.33 -11.57 16.33
C ASP A 508 -5.19 -11.04 17.50
N TYR A 509 -5.51 -9.75 17.52
CA TYR A 509 -6.35 -9.09 18.53
C TYR A 509 -7.81 -8.87 18.05
N GLY A 510 -8.20 -9.45 16.91
CA GLY A 510 -9.57 -9.41 16.40
C GLY A 510 -9.79 -8.40 15.28
N LYS A 511 -10.92 -7.68 15.31
CA LYS A 511 -11.43 -6.85 14.19
C LYS A 511 -11.80 -5.42 14.57
N ASP A 512 -11.33 -4.95 15.72
CA ASP A 512 -11.63 -3.64 16.32
C ASP A 512 -10.41 -2.69 16.26
N GLY A 513 -9.44 -3.01 15.41
CA GLY A 513 -8.19 -2.25 15.28
C GLY A 513 -8.36 -0.93 14.54
N ASP A 514 -9.18 -0.87 13.50
CA ASP A 514 -9.37 0.37 12.75
C ASP A 514 -10.07 1.44 13.63
N ASP A 515 -9.71 2.71 13.44
CA ASP A 515 -10.33 3.82 14.19
C ASP A 515 -11.70 4.21 13.65
N THR A 516 -11.93 3.95 12.37
CA THR A 516 -13.10 4.33 11.58
C THR A 516 -13.83 3.08 11.10
N GLU A 517 -15.17 3.09 11.14
CA GLU A 517 -15.98 2.00 10.58
C GLU A 517 -16.09 2.14 9.04
N HIS A 518 -15.72 1.08 8.32
CA HIS A 518 -15.68 1.07 6.85
C HIS A 518 -16.57 0.00 6.23
N SER A 519 -16.96 0.24 4.97
CA SER A 519 -17.36 -0.86 4.09
C SER A 519 -16.10 -1.60 3.58
N PRO A 520 -16.11 -2.95 3.54
CA PRO A 520 -14.89 -3.72 3.32
C PRO A 520 -14.40 -3.67 1.87
N ILE A 521 -13.13 -3.32 1.67
CA ILE A 521 -12.43 -3.48 0.38
C ILE A 521 -11.97 -4.94 0.22
N THR A 522 -12.26 -5.53 -0.95
CA THR A 522 -11.76 -6.87 -1.30
C THR A 522 -10.44 -6.77 -2.07
N PHE A 523 -9.46 -7.60 -1.69
CA PHE A 523 -8.19 -7.74 -2.39
C PHE A 523 -8.07 -9.14 -3.00
N TYR A 524 -7.69 -9.20 -4.27
CA TYR A 524 -7.53 -10.41 -5.06
C TYR A 524 -6.05 -10.79 -5.20
N ARG A 525 -5.79 -12.09 -5.39
CA ARG A 525 -4.46 -12.54 -5.82
C ARG A 525 -4.20 -12.11 -7.26
N VAL A 526 -2.98 -11.65 -7.55
CA VAL A 526 -2.49 -11.35 -8.90
C VAL A 526 -1.30 -12.25 -9.25
N PRO A 527 -1.06 -12.56 -10.54
CA PRO A 527 0.12 -13.34 -10.92
C PRO A 527 1.42 -12.57 -10.65
N ASN A 528 2.56 -13.26 -10.58
CA ASN A 528 3.88 -12.63 -10.48
C ASN A 528 4.18 -11.75 -11.71
N CYS A 529 3.80 -12.22 -12.90
CA CYS A 529 4.03 -11.58 -14.18
C CYS A 529 2.80 -11.68 -15.10
N ILE A 530 2.73 -10.77 -16.06
CA ILE A 530 1.82 -10.82 -17.22
C ILE A 530 2.63 -10.83 -18.53
N GLN A 531 1.99 -11.24 -19.64
CA GLN A 531 2.60 -11.22 -20.97
C GLN A 531 1.75 -10.49 -22.00
N ALA A 532 2.37 -9.88 -23.01
CA ALA A 532 1.69 -9.24 -24.14
C ALA A 532 2.38 -9.58 -25.47
N PRO A 533 1.68 -10.19 -26.45
CA PRO A 533 2.24 -10.43 -27.78
C PRO A 533 2.17 -9.19 -28.67
N ILE A 534 3.17 -9.02 -29.54
CA ILE A 534 3.27 -7.89 -30.47
C ILE A 534 3.56 -8.42 -31.88
N GLY A 535 2.66 -8.12 -32.82
CA GLY A 535 2.77 -8.53 -34.22
C GLY A 535 2.26 -9.96 -34.52
N PHE A 536 1.68 -10.66 -33.54
CA PHE A 536 1.09 -12.00 -33.71
C PHE A 536 0.04 -12.31 -32.63
N GLU A 537 -0.69 -13.42 -32.79
CA GLU A 537 -1.55 -14.00 -31.74
C GLU A 537 -0.93 -15.28 -31.18
N LEU A 538 -0.88 -15.41 -29.85
CA LEU A 538 -0.32 -16.56 -29.11
C LEU A 538 -1.11 -17.89 -29.25
N LYS A 539 -2.19 -17.93 -30.03
CA LYS A 539 -3.06 -19.12 -30.12
C LYS A 539 -2.49 -20.25 -30.99
N ASN A 540 -1.49 -19.97 -31.83
CA ASN A 540 -0.93 -20.90 -32.81
C ASN A 540 0.55 -21.18 -32.49
N VAL A 541 0.84 -22.00 -31.47
CA VAL A 541 2.21 -22.30 -30.98
C VAL A 541 2.78 -23.59 -31.60
N ASP A 542 2.31 -23.99 -32.78
CA ASP A 542 2.64 -25.28 -33.41
C ASP A 542 3.88 -25.25 -34.33
N ASP A 543 4.48 -24.08 -34.60
CA ASP A 543 5.70 -24.00 -35.43
C ASP A 543 6.97 -23.78 -34.58
N GLU A 544 7.79 -24.83 -34.46
CA GLU A 544 9.10 -24.79 -33.82
C GLU A 544 10.09 -23.83 -34.51
N LYS A 545 9.78 -23.35 -35.71
CA LYS A 545 10.62 -22.44 -36.49
C LYS A 545 10.29 -20.96 -36.27
N GLU A 546 9.18 -20.63 -35.61
CA GLU A 546 8.86 -19.24 -35.31
C GLU A 546 9.74 -18.73 -34.15
N VAL A 547 10.39 -17.59 -34.37
CA VAL A 547 11.20 -16.89 -33.37
C VAL A 547 10.62 -15.52 -33.05
N VAL A 548 10.78 -15.08 -31.81
CA VAL A 548 10.32 -13.79 -31.29
C VAL A 548 11.41 -13.13 -30.45
N ASP A 549 11.44 -11.80 -30.45
CA ASP A 549 12.19 -11.07 -29.43
C ASP A 549 11.47 -11.26 -28.08
N LEU A 550 12.12 -11.88 -27.09
CA LEU A 550 11.55 -11.97 -25.74
C LEU A 550 11.92 -10.70 -24.97
N VAL A 551 10.97 -9.77 -24.87
CA VAL A 551 11.11 -8.48 -24.22
C VAL A 551 10.65 -8.58 -22.77
N TYR A 552 11.32 -7.90 -21.85
CA TYR A 552 10.95 -7.90 -20.44
C TYR A 552 11.33 -6.59 -19.73
N ASN A 553 10.60 -6.26 -18.66
CA ASN A 553 11.03 -5.23 -17.70
C ASN A 553 12.43 -5.59 -17.18
N GLU A 554 13.39 -4.67 -17.26
CA GLU A 554 14.79 -4.85 -16.87
C GLU A 554 14.95 -5.49 -15.47
N PHE A 555 14.07 -5.12 -14.52
CA PHE A 555 14.09 -5.66 -13.16
C PHE A 555 13.97 -7.19 -13.11
N ILE A 556 13.18 -7.81 -14.00
CA ILE A 556 12.99 -9.28 -14.00
C ILE A 556 14.02 -10.06 -14.83
N GLN A 557 15.04 -9.38 -15.38
CA GLN A 557 16.07 -10.04 -16.19
C GLN A 557 16.66 -11.30 -15.54
N PRO A 558 17.04 -11.32 -14.24
CA PRO A 558 17.61 -12.52 -13.62
C PRO A 558 16.67 -13.74 -13.65
N TRP A 559 15.38 -13.52 -13.37
CA TRP A 559 14.36 -14.58 -13.42
C TRP A 559 14.11 -15.06 -14.85
N VAL A 560 14.09 -14.16 -15.84
CA VAL A 560 13.89 -14.51 -17.26
C VAL A 560 15.08 -15.31 -17.81
N LEU A 561 16.31 -14.92 -17.51
CA LEU A 561 17.50 -15.66 -17.95
C LEU A 561 17.57 -17.06 -17.32
N LEU A 562 17.28 -17.19 -16.02
CA LEU A 562 17.20 -18.48 -15.33
C LEU A 562 16.09 -19.37 -15.90
N ALA A 563 14.92 -18.80 -16.21
CA ALA A 563 13.83 -19.49 -16.87
C ALA A 563 14.23 -20.03 -18.26
N LEU A 564 14.91 -19.22 -19.08
CA LEU A 564 15.40 -19.63 -20.39
C LEU A 564 16.45 -20.75 -20.29
N GLU A 565 17.40 -20.66 -19.35
CA GLU A 565 18.38 -21.72 -19.11
C GLU A 565 17.71 -23.04 -18.71
N TYR A 566 16.69 -23.00 -17.85
CA TYR A 566 15.94 -24.20 -17.45
C TYR A 566 15.20 -24.85 -18.63
N LEU A 567 14.71 -24.06 -19.59
CA LEU A 567 14.12 -24.54 -20.85
C LEU A 567 15.18 -25.00 -21.88
N GLY A 568 16.47 -24.99 -21.54
CA GLY A 568 17.57 -25.40 -22.41
C GLY A 568 18.07 -24.30 -23.35
N HIS A 569 17.55 -23.08 -23.25
CA HIS A 569 17.99 -21.92 -24.04
C HIS A 569 18.97 -21.07 -23.22
N LYS A 570 20.25 -21.47 -23.25
CA LYS A 570 21.30 -20.80 -22.46
C LYS A 570 21.65 -19.43 -23.04
N VAL A 571 21.28 -18.38 -22.32
CA VAL A 571 21.60 -16.98 -22.59
C VAL A 571 22.09 -16.30 -21.32
N SER A 572 22.89 -15.25 -21.49
CA SER A 572 23.47 -14.44 -20.42
C SER A 572 23.11 -12.96 -20.62
N GLU A 573 23.44 -12.12 -19.65
CA GLU A 573 23.23 -10.66 -19.74
C GLU A 573 23.88 -10.04 -20.99
N LYS A 574 24.96 -10.65 -21.50
CA LYS A 574 25.68 -10.19 -22.72
C LYS A 574 24.90 -10.42 -24.01
N ASP A 575 23.92 -11.31 -23.97
CA ASP A 575 23.04 -11.66 -25.09
C ASP A 575 21.75 -10.82 -25.06
N THR A 576 21.65 -9.88 -24.10
CA THR A 576 20.52 -8.96 -23.93
C THR A 576 20.84 -7.57 -24.48
N ALA A 577 19.82 -6.84 -24.90
CA ALA A 577 19.94 -5.43 -25.31
C ALA A 577 18.71 -4.62 -24.87
N PRO A 578 18.80 -3.28 -24.77
CA PRO A 578 17.63 -2.42 -24.56
C PRO A 578 16.69 -2.49 -25.77
N PHE A 579 15.42 -2.79 -25.55
CA PHE A 579 14.38 -2.85 -26.58
C PHE A 579 13.87 -1.44 -26.95
N VAL A 580 13.66 -0.60 -25.93
CA VAL A 580 13.29 0.82 -26.07
C VAL A 580 13.95 1.66 -24.98
N GLN A 581 14.28 2.91 -25.31
CA GLN A 581 14.74 3.92 -24.36
C GLN A 581 13.53 4.58 -23.67
N LYS A 582 12.80 3.78 -22.90
CA LYS A 582 11.60 4.17 -22.13
C LYS A 582 11.52 3.35 -20.85
N THR A 583 11.13 4.00 -19.76
CA THR A 583 10.67 3.34 -18.53
C THR A 583 9.23 2.84 -18.68
N MET A 584 8.76 2.04 -17.72
CA MET A 584 7.32 1.74 -17.60
C MET A 584 6.49 3.03 -17.43
N THR A 585 6.99 4.02 -16.69
CA THR A 585 6.38 5.35 -16.53
C THR A 585 6.17 6.07 -17.87
N ASP A 586 7.13 5.99 -18.80
CA ASP A 586 7.05 6.56 -20.16
C ASP A 586 6.14 5.77 -21.12
N VAL A 587 5.76 4.55 -20.73
CA VAL A 587 4.85 3.65 -21.45
C VAL A 587 3.40 3.82 -20.97
N LEU A 588 3.15 4.29 -19.75
CA LEU A 588 1.81 4.60 -19.21
C LEU A 588 1.15 5.82 -19.90
N ASN A 589 0.71 5.64 -21.14
CA ASN A 589 0.12 6.66 -21.99
C ASN A 589 -1.41 6.51 -22.08
N LEU A 590 -2.16 7.33 -21.33
CA LEU A 590 -3.64 7.26 -21.31
C LEU A 590 -4.33 7.66 -22.64
N LYS A 591 -3.60 8.05 -23.69
CA LYS A 591 -4.22 8.28 -25.01
C LYS A 591 -4.92 7.03 -25.55
N ASP A 592 -4.45 5.86 -25.17
CA ASP A 592 -4.97 4.58 -25.64
C ASP A 592 -6.23 4.13 -24.87
N LEU A 593 -6.54 4.72 -23.71
CA LEU A 593 -7.79 4.46 -22.98
C LEU A 593 -9.04 4.93 -23.72
N LYS A 594 -8.91 5.83 -24.70
CA LYS A 594 -10.00 6.20 -25.62
C LYS A 594 -10.49 5.03 -26.50
N ALA A 595 -9.77 3.91 -26.52
CA ALA A 595 -10.21 2.70 -27.20
C ALA A 595 -11.28 1.92 -26.40
N ILE A 596 -11.36 2.07 -25.08
CA ILE A 596 -12.29 1.28 -24.24
C ILE A 596 -13.75 1.69 -24.49
N ASP A 597 -14.06 3.00 -24.55
CA ASP A 597 -15.39 3.51 -24.95
C ASP A 597 -15.81 3.02 -26.35
N ASN A 598 -14.85 2.88 -27.27
CA ASN A 598 -15.12 2.42 -28.63
C ASN A 598 -15.43 0.92 -28.71
N PHE A 599 -15.11 0.14 -27.67
CA PHE A 599 -15.50 -1.27 -27.60
C PHE A 599 -16.98 -1.40 -27.24
N GLU A 600 -17.48 -0.64 -26.27
CA GLU A 600 -18.91 -0.61 -25.98
C GLU A 600 -19.72 -0.10 -27.16
N LEU A 601 -19.27 0.94 -27.88
CA LEU A 601 -19.96 1.39 -29.10
C LEU A 601 -19.99 0.30 -30.19
N ARG A 602 -18.94 -0.52 -30.32
CA ARG A 602 -18.90 -1.63 -31.28
C ARG A 602 -19.83 -2.77 -30.87
N ASP A 603 -19.86 -3.16 -29.60
CA ASP A 603 -20.77 -4.18 -29.11
C ASP A 603 -22.24 -3.71 -29.18
N PHE A 604 -22.52 -2.44 -28.86
CA PHE A 604 -23.85 -1.86 -28.99
C PHE A 604 -24.31 -1.80 -30.46
N LEU A 605 -23.41 -1.53 -31.40
CA LEU A 605 -23.68 -1.58 -32.84
C LEU A 605 -23.83 -3.02 -33.37
N ALA A 606 -23.07 -3.99 -32.83
CA ALA A 606 -23.21 -5.41 -33.17
C ALA A 606 -24.57 -5.97 -32.69
N VAL A 607 -24.98 -5.65 -31.45
CA VAL A 607 -26.32 -5.97 -30.93
C VAL A 607 -27.41 -5.31 -31.77
N ARG A 608 -27.21 -4.07 -32.24
CA ARG A 608 -28.15 -3.40 -33.17
C ARG A 608 -28.23 -4.07 -34.54
N GLN A 609 -27.14 -4.64 -35.06
CA GLN A 609 -27.14 -5.38 -36.33
C GLN A 609 -27.81 -6.76 -36.24
N ILE A 610 -27.86 -7.38 -35.06
CA ILE A 610 -28.59 -8.64 -34.84
C ILE A 610 -30.12 -8.42 -34.87
N PHE A 611 -30.59 -7.23 -34.49
CA PHE A 611 -32.03 -6.90 -34.45
C PHE A 611 -32.63 -6.34 -35.76
N ILE A 612 -31.86 -6.19 -36.84
CA ILE A 612 -32.37 -5.68 -38.12
C ILE A 612 -31.89 -6.53 -39.31
N LYS A 613 -32.67 -7.59 -39.61
CA LYS A 613 -32.77 -8.17 -40.97
C LYS A 613 -34.25 -8.37 -41.35
N PRO A 614 -34.59 -8.36 -42.65
CA PRO A 614 -35.80 -7.66 -43.08
C PRO A 614 -36.90 -8.57 -43.66
N SER A 615 -38.15 -8.16 -43.47
CA SER A 615 -39.27 -8.52 -44.36
C SER A 615 -39.31 -7.53 -45.53
N GLY A 616 -39.02 -8.00 -46.75
CA GLY A 616 -38.79 -7.11 -47.90
C GLY A 616 -40.04 -6.73 -48.70
N MET A 617 -39.85 -5.78 -49.62
CA MET A 617 -40.46 -5.78 -50.95
C MET A 617 -39.69 -4.84 -51.89
N GLU A 618 -39.89 -5.00 -53.20
CA GLU A 618 -39.09 -4.40 -54.27
C GLU A 618 -39.42 -2.92 -54.53
N HIS A 619 -38.44 -2.13 -54.99
CA HIS A 619 -38.48 -1.50 -56.32
C HIS A 619 -37.17 -0.75 -56.66
N GLU A 620 -36.89 -0.63 -57.95
CA GLU A 620 -35.72 0.03 -58.53
C GLU A 620 -35.71 1.56 -58.29
N ARG A 621 -34.50 2.14 -58.17
CA ARG A 621 -33.94 3.07 -59.20
C ARG A 621 -32.49 3.50 -58.89
N GLN A 622 -31.78 3.86 -59.96
CA GLN A 622 -30.40 4.34 -59.97
C GLN A 622 -30.27 5.75 -59.35
N PHE A 623 -29.09 6.13 -58.82
CA PHE A 623 -28.16 7.08 -59.49
C PHE A 623 -26.88 7.36 -58.65
N THR A 624 -25.73 7.31 -59.33
CA THR A 624 -24.42 7.99 -59.12
C THR A 624 -24.01 8.58 -57.76
N GLY A 625 -22.80 8.25 -57.30
CA GLY A 625 -22.16 8.84 -56.11
C GLY A 625 -21.27 10.08 -56.37
N VAL A 626 -20.64 10.59 -55.31
CA VAL A 626 -19.64 11.69 -55.33
C VAL A 626 -18.47 11.37 -54.38
N VAL A 627 -17.29 11.89 -54.75
CA VAL A 627 -15.95 11.59 -54.21
C VAL A 627 -15.61 12.39 -52.93
N LEU A 628 -14.89 11.75 -52.00
CA LEU A 628 -14.25 12.39 -50.83
C LEU A 628 -13.11 13.33 -51.25
N LYS A 629 -13.04 14.53 -50.65
CA LYS A 629 -11.83 15.39 -50.69
C LYS A 629 -11.36 15.78 -49.30
N ASN A 630 -10.09 15.50 -49.03
CA ASN A 630 -9.34 15.95 -47.85
C ASN A 630 -9.10 17.46 -47.90
N TYR A 631 -8.98 18.12 -46.73
CA TYR A 631 -8.20 19.36 -46.59
C TYR A 631 -7.59 19.55 -45.20
N SER A 632 -6.37 20.10 -45.20
CA SER A 632 -5.57 20.64 -44.09
C SER A 632 -4.39 21.41 -44.75
N PRO A 633 -3.60 22.30 -44.10
CA PRO A 633 -3.68 22.85 -42.74
C PRO A 633 -3.53 24.42 -42.65
N ALA A 634 -3.56 24.93 -41.40
CA ALA A 634 -2.83 26.10 -40.85
C ALA A 634 -3.16 27.57 -41.25
N SER A 635 -3.37 28.42 -40.23
CA SER A 635 -2.67 29.71 -39.99
C SER A 635 -2.90 30.23 -38.54
N THR A 636 -2.35 31.39 -38.15
CA THR A 636 -1.93 31.68 -36.75
C THR A 636 -2.35 33.05 -36.16
N ARG A 637 -2.80 33.05 -34.88
CA ARG A 637 -2.75 34.15 -33.86
C ARG A 637 -3.58 35.43 -34.13
N PRO A 638 -3.86 36.34 -33.14
CA PRO A 638 -3.24 36.53 -31.81
C PRO A 638 -4.21 36.56 -30.59
N LEU A 639 -3.69 37.07 -29.46
CA LEU A 639 -4.27 37.08 -28.11
C LEU A 639 -5.61 37.83 -27.95
N ILE A 640 -6.38 37.41 -26.93
CA ILE A 640 -7.21 38.30 -26.10
C ILE A 640 -6.67 38.20 -24.67
N GLU A 641 -6.47 39.35 -24.03
CA GLU A 641 -6.06 39.44 -22.63
C GLU A 641 -7.27 39.21 -21.71
N THR A 642 -7.14 38.36 -20.69
CA THR A 642 -8.14 38.24 -19.62
C THR A 642 -7.91 39.32 -18.57
N PRO A 643 -8.92 40.14 -18.20
CA PRO A 643 -8.79 41.06 -17.09
C PRO A 643 -8.56 40.34 -15.76
N SER A 644 -7.95 41.05 -14.81
CA SER A 644 -7.75 40.62 -13.43
C SER A 644 -9.03 40.17 -12.74
N ALA A 645 -8.97 39.11 -11.94
CA ALA A 645 -10.06 38.66 -11.10
C ALA A 645 -10.38 39.67 -9.97
N GLY A 646 -11.28 40.61 -10.25
CA GLY A 646 -12.08 41.32 -9.25
C GLY A 646 -13.42 40.60 -9.07
N GLY A 647 -13.97 40.58 -7.85
CA GLY A 647 -15.24 39.91 -7.57
C GLY A 647 -16.41 40.56 -8.31
N HIS A 648 -17.24 39.74 -8.97
CA HIS A 648 -18.46 40.18 -9.66
C HIS A 648 -19.72 39.71 -8.94
N ASP A 649 -20.75 40.57 -8.96
CA ASP A 649 -22.06 40.34 -8.36
C ASP A 649 -22.90 39.38 -9.21
N ILE A 650 -23.47 38.36 -8.55
CA ILE A 650 -24.37 37.34 -9.13
C ILE A 650 -25.66 37.90 -9.74
N ASN A 651 -25.94 39.19 -9.57
CA ASN A 651 -27.11 39.85 -10.15
C ASN A 651 -26.90 40.44 -11.56
N ASP A 652 -25.69 40.46 -12.11
CA ASP A 652 -25.41 41.04 -13.43
C ASP A 652 -26.12 40.29 -14.58
N GLU A 653 -27.01 40.98 -15.30
CA GLU A 653 -27.73 40.45 -16.46
C GLU A 653 -26.83 40.25 -17.70
N ALA A 654 -25.69 40.93 -17.79
CA ALA A 654 -24.72 40.70 -18.88
C ALA A 654 -24.13 39.28 -18.77
N TRP A 655 -23.68 38.91 -17.57
CA TRP A 655 -23.12 37.58 -17.27
C TRP A 655 -24.13 36.44 -17.49
N LYS A 656 -25.40 36.66 -17.12
CA LYS A 656 -26.48 35.69 -17.36
C LYS A 656 -26.79 35.48 -18.85
N ASN A 657 -26.54 36.47 -19.69
CA ASN A 657 -26.72 36.33 -21.14
C ASN A 657 -25.48 35.69 -21.79
N GLU A 658 -24.28 36.03 -21.33
CA GLU A 658 -23.03 35.38 -21.77
C GLU A 658 -23.04 33.86 -21.50
N ILE A 659 -23.54 33.42 -20.35
CA ILE A 659 -23.74 31.98 -20.05
C ILE A 659 -24.78 31.33 -20.96
N LYS A 660 -25.88 32.01 -21.31
CA LYS A 660 -26.88 31.48 -22.25
C LYS A 660 -26.28 31.30 -23.65
N ASP A 661 -25.46 32.24 -24.10
CA ASP A 661 -24.82 32.18 -25.42
C ASP A 661 -23.77 31.05 -25.49
N VAL A 662 -22.98 30.87 -24.43
CA VAL A 662 -22.05 29.72 -24.30
C VAL A 662 -22.81 28.39 -24.30
N PHE A 663 -23.95 28.30 -23.59
CA PHE A 663 -24.76 27.07 -23.52
C PHE A 663 -25.46 26.76 -24.86
N CYS A 664 -25.96 27.78 -25.56
CA CYS A 664 -26.51 27.65 -26.91
C CYS A 664 -25.43 27.22 -27.93
N ALA A 665 -24.22 27.79 -27.85
CA ALA A 665 -23.09 27.40 -28.71
C ALA A 665 -22.62 25.95 -28.46
N ALA A 666 -22.72 25.47 -27.21
CA ALA A 666 -22.46 24.08 -26.87
C ALA A 666 -23.52 23.12 -27.44
N LEU A 667 -24.81 23.47 -27.30
CA LEU A 667 -25.92 22.69 -27.88
C LEU A 667 -25.82 22.59 -29.41
N GLN A 668 -25.54 23.70 -30.09
CA GLN A 668 -25.35 23.73 -31.56
C GLN A 668 -24.18 22.85 -32.02
N LYS A 669 -23.12 22.69 -31.22
CA LYS A 669 -21.99 21.80 -31.54
C LYS A 669 -22.29 20.30 -31.36
N SER A 670 -23.33 19.94 -30.60
CA SER A 670 -23.69 18.53 -30.36
C SER A 670 -24.59 17.91 -31.44
N ALA A 671 -25.33 18.74 -32.20
CA ALA A 671 -26.34 18.30 -33.15
C ALA A 671 -25.80 18.04 -34.57
N ALA A 672 -24.93 17.03 -34.70
CA ALA A 672 -24.28 16.69 -35.98
C ALA A 672 -25.08 15.75 -36.91
N SER A 673 -26.42 15.79 -36.89
CA SER A 673 -27.27 15.19 -37.94
C SER A 673 -28.74 15.68 -37.89
N SER A 674 -29.18 16.42 -38.92
CA SER A 674 -30.57 16.87 -39.17
C SER A 674 -31.15 17.97 -38.24
N PRO A 675 -32.16 18.75 -38.68
CA PRO A 675 -31.92 20.17 -38.99
C PRO A 675 -32.26 21.18 -37.87
N ILE A 676 -31.45 22.25 -37.84
CA ILE A 676 -31.70 23.61 -37.32
C ILE A 676 -32.71 23.71 -36.16
N VAL A 677 -32.20 23.62 -34.93
CA VAL A 677 -32.91 24.07 -33.72
C VAL A 677 -33.01 25.60 -33.73
N THR A 678 -34.22 26.16 -33.56
CA THR A 678 -34.41 27.61 -33.54
C THR A 678 -34.28 28.20 -32.13
N ALA A 679 -34.07 29.51 -32.00
CA ALA A 679 -34.03 30.18 -30.69
C ALA A 679 -35.34 30.00 -29.88
N SER A 680 -36.47 29.80 -30.57
CA SER A 680 -37.78 29.49 -29.97
C SER A 680 -37.77 28.12 -29.26
N ASP A 681 -37.10 27.13 -29.85
CA ASP A 681 -37.01 25.78 -29.30
C ASP A 681 -36.16 25.73 -28.02
N CYS A 682 -35.04 26.46 -27.99
CA CYS A 682 -34.22 26.59 -26.77
C CYS A 682 -35.02 27.22 -25.61
N ALA A 683 -35.78 28.30 -25.86
CA ALA A 683 -36.62 28.93 -24.84
C ALA A 683 -37.70 27.97 -24.30
N ARG A 684 -38.25 27.10 -25.16
CA ARG A 684 -39.24 26.08 -24.78
C ARG A 684 -38.67 24.91 -23.96
N ILE A 685 -37.38 24.61 -24.13
CA ILE A 685 -36.68 23.58 -23.34
C ILE A 685 -36.30 24.13 -21.96
N ILE A 686 -35.75 25.35 -21.90
CA ILE A 686 -35.34 26.01 -20.65
C ILE A 686 -36.54 26.23 -19.70
N SER A 687 -37.72 26.51 -20.24
CA SER A 687 -38.94 26.73 -19.45
C SER A 687 -39.55 25.46 -18.81
N LYS A 688 -38.98 24.27 -19.04
CA LYS A 688 -39.50 22.99 -18.52
C LYS A 688 -38.53 22.21 -17.60
N HIS A 689 -37.36 22.74 -17.27
CA HIS A 689 -36.39 22.06 -16.39
C HIS A 689 -36.61 22.40 -14.89
N PRO A 690 -36.35 21.49 -13.93
CA PRO A 690 -36.83 21.63 -12.54
C PRO A 690 -36.14 22.67 -11.63
N TRP A 691 -35.25 23.51 -12.16
CA TRP A 691 -34.36 24.37 -11.36
C TRP A 691 -34.94 25.73 -10.96
N LYS A 692 -36.27 25.91 -11.06
CA LYS A 692 -36.89 27.24 -10.91
C LYS A 692 -37.16 27.66 -9.45
N ASP A 693 -37.21 26.71 -8.52
CA ASP A 693 -37.67 26.96 -7.14
C ASP A 693 -36.53 27.16 -6.12
N THR A 694 -35.26 27.26 -6.56
CA THR A 694 -34.08 27.35 -5.68
C THR A 694 -33.35 28.70 -5.72
N LEU A 695 -33.94 29.74 -6.33
CA LEU A 695 -33.26 31.02 -6.59
C LEU A 695 -34.05 32.28 -6.16
N THR A 696 -35.05 32.18 -5.29
CA THR A 696 -35.94 33.31 -4.94
C THR A 696 -36.21 33.55 -3.45
N THR A 697 -35.55 32.85 -2.53
CA THR A 697 -35.60 33.19 -1.09
C THR A 697 -34.19 33.30 -0.51
N GLY A 698 -33.80 34.51 -0.11
CA GLY A 698 -32.51 34.79 0.52
C GLY A 698 -32.43 34.25 1.94
N TRP A 699 -31.26 33.72 2.32
CA TRP A 699 -31.00 33.20 3.65
C TRP A 699 -30.07 34.16 4.41
N GLN A 700 -30.59 34.80 5.47
CA GLN A 700 -29.77 35.43 6.50
C GLN A 700 -29.70 34.52 7.73
N PRO A 701 -28.58 34.52 8.47
CA PRO A 701 -28.36 33.57 9.57
C PRO A 701 -29.07 34.01 10.86
N PRO A 702 -29.67 33.09 11.62
CA PRO A 702 -30.08 33.37 13.00
C PRO A 702 -28.91 33.14 13.97
N ALA A 703 -28.65 34.14 14.81
CA ALA A 703 -27.81 34.00 16.00
C ALA A 703 -28.54 33.22 17.12
N ALA A 704 -27.84 32.99 18.23
CA ALA A 704 -28.22 32.07 19.29
C ALA A 704 -29.53 32.39 20.06
N THR A 705 -29.92 31.40 20.88
CA THR A 705 -30.91 31.38 21.98
C THR A 705 -32.35 30.93 21.66
N GLY A 706 -32.90 30.11 22.57
CA GLY A 706 -34.32 30.15 22.92
C GLY A 706 -35.29 29.11 22.32
N THR A 707 -35.51 28.03 23.07
CA THR A 707 -36.84 27.44 23.42
C THR A 707 -37.85 26.97 22.34
N TRP A 708 -38.68 26.02 22.79
CA TRP A 708 -39.71 25.26 22.08
C TRP A 708 -40.91 26.04 21.49
N THR A 709 -41.71 25.27 20.72
CA THR A 709 -43.20 25.24 20.60
C THR A 709 -43.86 25.81 19.33
N GLN A 710 -44.57 24.90 18.62
CA GLN A 710 -45.81 25.06 17.83
C GLN A 710 -45.92 26.16 16.75
N PHE A 711 -46.29 25.76 15.52
CA PHE A 711 -47.68 25.93 15.04
C PHE A 711 -48.03 24.96 13.90
N LEU A 712 -49.33 24.72 13.69
CA LEU A 712 -49.91 23.68 12.82
C LEU A 712 -50.84 24.30 11.74
N SER A 713 -51.32 23.44 10.83
CA SER A 713 -52.38 23.64 9.80
C SER A 713 -51.93 24.20 8.43
N GLY A 714 -52.54 23.79 7.29
CA GLY A 714 -53.81 23.08 7.12
C GLY A 714 -53.83 21.92 6.08
N HIS A 715 -54.97 21.23 6.03
CA HIS A 715 -55.22 19.96 5.33
C HIS A 715 -55.60 20.07 3.84
N ILE A 716 -55.62 18.91 3.14
CA ILE A 716 -56.84 18.37 2.50
C ILE A 716 -56.79 16.82 2.52
N LEU A 717 -57.96 16.17 2.53
CA LEU A 717 -58.16 14.73 2.82
C LEU A 717 -58.30 13.83 1.58
N VAL A 718 -57.93 12.53 1.73
CA VAL A 718 -58.76 11.38 1.29
C VAL A 718 -58.78 10.29 2.39
N LYS A 719 -59.86 9.50 2.47
CA LYS A 719 -60.26 8.62 3.59
C LYS A 719 -59.66 7.20 3.55
N ARG A 720 -59.28 6.68 4.75
CA ARG A 720 -59.78 5.47 5.51
C ARG A 720 -60.39 4.26 4.75
N PRO A 721 -60.38 3.01 5.29
CA PRO A 721 -60.31 2.60 6.72
C PRO A 721 -59.21 1.55 7.05
N ALA A 722 -58.94 1.02 8.26
CA ALA A 722 -59.23 1.27 9.70
C ALA A 722 -59.51 -0.06 10.44
N SER A 723 -58.62 -0.45 11.37
CA SER A 723 -58.86 -1.36 12.53
C SER A 723 -57.60 -1.34 13.42
N THR A 724 -57.60 -0.76 14.64
CA THR A 724 -57.96 -1.38 15.94
C THR A 724 -57.16 -2.65 16.26
N HIS A 725 -56.49 -2.82 17.41
CA HIS A 725 -56.75 -2.25 18.75
C HIS A 725 -55.52 -2.26 19.71
N LYS A 726 -55.53 -1.30 20.66
CA LYS A 726 -55.16 -1.37 22.10
C LYS A 726 -53.77 -1.84 22.56
N ALA A 727 -53.28 -1.13 23.56
CA ALA A 727 -52.07 -1.38 24.35
C ALA A 727 -52.41 -2.05 25.72
N LEU A 728 -51.39 -2.12 26.59
CA LEU A 728 -51.38 -2.48 28.03
C LEU A 728 -51.03 -3.98 28.33
N PRO A 729 -50.51 -4.34 29.53
CA PRO A 729 -49.06 -4.25 29.80
C PRO A 729 -48.48 -5.39 30.71
N PHE A 730 -47.25 -5.18 31.20
CA PHE A 730 -46.79 -5.45 32.59
C PHE A 730 -46.18 -6.82 33.00
N VAL A 731 -45.32 -6.73 34.03
CA VAL A 731 -44.80 -7.76 34.98
C VAL A 731 -43.48 -8.50 34.66
N HIS A 732 -42.51 -8.30 35.58
CA HIS A 732 -41.29 -9.09 35.83
C HIS A 732 -41.54 -10.57 36.17
N SER A 733 -40.51 -11.41 36.01
CA SER A 733 -40.12 -12.28 37.15
C SER A 733 -38.61 -12.56 37.18
N GLN A 734 -38.06 -12.59 38.39
CA GLN A 734 -36.79 -13.24 38.73
C GLN A 734 -37.09 -14.60 39.38
N ARG A 735 -36.23 -15.59 39.13
CA ARG A 735 -35.80 -16.72 39.99
C ARG A 735 -34.82 -17.55 39.15
N GLN A 736 -33.60 -17.93 39.55
CA GLN A 736 -33.03 -18.33 40.84
C GLN A 736 -33.52 -19.71 41.33
N GLU A 737 -32.62 -20.46 41.98
CA GLU A 737 -32.72 -21.85 42.50
C GLU A 737 -32.60 -22.97 41.42
N GLU A 738 -31.94 -24.10 41.66
CA GLU A 738 -30.81 -24.43 42.57
C GLU A 738 -30.22 -25.82 42.22
N ASN A 739 -29.03 -26.14 42.77
CA ASN A 739 -28.51 -27.46 43.17
C ASN A 739 -29.04 -28.77 42.51
N HIS A 740 -28.13 -29.62 42.04
CA HIS A 740 -27.96 -30.99 42.58
C HIS A 740 -26.53 -31.51 42.39
N GLN A 741 -26.12 -32.39 43.30
CA GLN A 741 -24.78 -32.98 43.47
C GLN A 741 -24.96 -34.46 43.88
N LYS A 742 -23.90 -35.29 43.80
CA LYS A 742 -23.82 -36.70 44.28
C LYS A 742 -24.58 -37.73 43.41
N GLU A 743 -24.28 -39.03 43.44
CA GLU A 743 -23.15 -39.87 43.93
C GLU A 743 -23.00 -41.03 42.89
N GLU A 744 -22.05 -41.98 42.86
CA GLU A 744 -21.10 -42.57 43.83
C GLU A 744 -19.94 -43.28 43.07
N ASP A 745 -18.77 -43.50 43.72
CA ASP A 745 -17.83 -44.66 43.75
C ASP A 745 -18.03 -45.94 42.87
N GLN A 746 -17.09 -46.90 42.67
CA GLN A 746 -15.75 -47.24 43.21
C GLN A 746 -15.10 -48.29 42.26
N ASP A 747 -13.75 -48.40 42.19
CA ASP A 747 -13.07 -49.71 42.29
C ASP A 747 -11.55 -49.58 42.59
N VAL A 748 -10.95 -50.62 43.19
CA VAL A 748 -9.65 -50.53 43.92
C VAL A 748 -8.75 -51.76 43.69
N GLN A 749 -7.46 -51.64 44.05
CA GLN A 749 -6.43 -52.68 44.32
C GLN A 749 -5.43 -52.97 43.17
N ASN A 750 -4.13 -52.68 43.37
CA ASN A 750 -3.02 -53.53 43.89
C ASN A 750 -2.49 -54.50 42.82
N GLU A 751 -1.23 -54.91 42.74
CA GLU A 751 0.02 -54.76 43.53
C GLU A 751 1.18 -54.67 42.47
N GLU A 752 2.48 -54.43 42.71
CA GLU A 752 3.45 -55.01 43.64
C GLU A 752 4.80 -54.24 43.50
N GLY A 753 5.79 -54.45 44.39
CA GLY A 753 7.06 -53.68 44.43
C GLY A 753 8.35 -54.49 44.19
N LEU A 754 9.48 -54.01 44.77
CA LEU A 754 10.87 -54.55 44.77
C LEU A 754 11.75 -54.22 43.52
N GLU A 755 13.07 -53.96 43.59
CA GLU A 755 13.96 -53.58 44.72
C GLU A 755 15.36 -53.04 44.25
N ILE A 756 16.13 -52.46 45.19
CA ILE A 756 17.63 -52.44 45.30
C ILE A 756 18.54 -51.51 44.42
N LYS A 757 19.08 -50.49 45.12
CA LYS A 757 20.48 -49.94 45.19
C LYS A 757 21.43 -49.95 43.96
N LEU A 758 22.07 -48.78 43.72
CA LEU A 758 23.44 -48.50 44.21
C LEU A 758 23.84 -46.99 44.12
N ARG A 759 24.90 -46.60 44.85
CA ARG A 759 25.31 -45.20 45.12
C ARG A 759 26.64 -44.79 44.47
N SER A 760 26.69 -43.53 44.02
CA SER A 760 27.71 -42.45 44.25
C SER A 760 29.22 -42.63 43.98
N GLN A 761 29.83 -41.64 43.30
CA GLN A 761 30.92 -40.71 43.75
C GLN A 761 31.47 -39.91 42.54
N GLN A 762 31.54 -38.56 42.56
CA GLN A 762 32.70 -37.67 42.88
C GLN A 762 33.94 -37.83 41.95
N ALA A 763 34.75 -36.80 41.59
CA ALA A 763 34.62 -35.33 41.50
C ALA A 763 35.90 -34.74 40.82
N LEU A 764 35.85 -33.47 40.36
CA LEU A 764 36.99 -32.49 40.26
C LEU A 764 38.33 -32.85 39.55
N HIS A 765 38.74 -32.09 38.50
CA HIS A 765 39.64 -30.91 38.61
C HIS A 765 40.13 -30.29 37.25
N HIS A 766 40.43 -28.98 37.29
CA HIS A 766 41.29 -28.12 36.43
C HIS A 766 41.26 -28.19 34.88
N ARG A 767 40.98 -27.11 34.13
CA ARG A 767 41.69 -25.80 33.93
C ARG A 767 43.11 -25.89 33.35
N GLN A 768 43.27 -25.49 32.07
CA GLN A 768 43.98 -24.27 31.58
C GLN A 768 43.95 -24.28 30.03
N ARG A 769 43.38 -23.28 29.35
CA ARG A 769 44.06 -22.09 28.79
C ARG A 769 45.44 -22.39 28.16
N VAL A 770 45.59 -22.15 26.85
CA VAL A 770 46.18 -20.92 26.27
C VAL A 770 46.02 -20.94 24.73
N THR A 771 45.84 -19.77 24.13
CA THR A 771 45.72 -19.47 22.68
C THR A 771 47.10 -19.10 22.08
N PRO A 772 47.23 -18.33 20.98
CA PRO A 772 46.87 -18.62 19.58
C PRO A 772 48.10 -18.52 18.65
N SER A 773 47.93 -18.83 17.35
CA SER A 773 48.61 -18.27 16.15
C SER A 773 48.57 -19.30 15.02
N SER A 774 48.69 -18.95 13.73
CA SER A 774 48.43 -17.69 13.01
C SER A 774 48.49 -17.95 11.50
N LYS A 775 47.85 -17.08 10.71
CA LYS A 775 48.32 -16.62 9.40
C LYS A 775 48.67 -17.66 8.31
N ALA A 776 47.76 -17.67 7.31
CA ALA A 776 48.00 -17.09 5.98
C ALA A 776 48.47 -18.00 4.82
N ASN A 777 47.75 -17.79 3.70
CA ASN A 777 48.20 -17.70 2.31
C ASN A 777 49.12 -18.81 1.79
N GLY A 778 48.73 -19.64 0.82
CA GLY A 778 47.94 -19.32 -0.38
C GLY A 778 48.69 -19.87 -1.63
N PHE A 779 48.13 -19.65 -2.83
CA PHE A 779 48.68 -20.07 -4.14
C PHE A 779 48.73 -21.61 -4.39
N ARG A 780 48.55 -22.13 -5.61
CA ARG A 780 47.87 -21.65 -6.83
C ARG A 780 47.65 -22.87 -7.75
N ASP A 781 46.63 -22.78 -8.62
CA ASP A 781 46.48 -23.36 -9.97
C ASP A 781 47.23 -24.66 -10.37
N GLY A 782 46.48 -25.65 -10.90
CA GLY A 782 47.10 -26.82 -11.57
C GLY A 782 46.10 -27.87 -12.09
N HIS A 783 45.65 -27.71 -13.33
CA HIS A 783 44.80 -28.64 -14.11
C HIS A 783 45.12 -30.15 -13.95
N ALA A 784 44.08 -30.99 -13.85
CA ALA A 784 43.76 -32.01 -14.87
C ALA A 784 42.40 -32.70 -14.60
N SER A 785 41.65 -33.00 -15.67
CA SER A 785 40.42 -33.80 -15.64
C SER A 785 40.74 -35.30 -15.72
N VAL A 786 39.90 -36.16 -15.12
CA VAL A 786 39.28 -37.34 -15.77
C VAL A 786 38.39 -38.13 -14.77
N PHE A 787 37.12 -38.30 -15.14
CA PHE A 787 36.13 -39.34 -14.78
C PHE A 787 36.08 -39.96 -13.35
N VAL A 788 34.87 -39.99 -12.75
CA VAL A 788 33.94 -41.16 -12.79
C VAL A 788 32.54 -40.79 -12.25
N LYS A 789 31.49 -41.41 -12.79
CA LYS A 789 30.06 -41.24 -12.41
C LYS A 789 29.69 -41.87 -11.05
N ARG A 790 28.84 -41.21 -10.26
CA ARG A 790 27.65 -41.73 -9.51
C ARG A 790 27.00 -40.54 -8.76
N VAL A 791 25.78 -40.11 -9.09
CA VAL A 791 24.47 -40.70 -8.74
C VAL A 791 24.19 -40.74 -7.23
N PHE A 792 23.62 -39.64 -6.74
CA PHE A 792 22.61 -39.50 -5.66
C PHE A 792 21.82 -38.22 -6.07
N SER A 793 20.50 -38.19 -6.22
CA SER A 793 19.42 -38.58 -5.30
C SER A 793 19.30 -37.65 -4.08
N ILE A 794 18.80 -36.43 -4.32
CA ILE A 794 17.74 -35.78 -3.53
C ILE A 794 16.71 -35.28 -4.54
#